data_AF-A0A9X4X6V2-F1
#
_entry.id   AF-A0A9X4X6V2-F1
#
_cell.length_a   1.000
_cell.length_b   1.000
_cell.length_c   1.000
_cell.angle_alpha   90.00
_cell.angle_beta   90.00
_cell.angle_gamma   90.00
#
_symmetry.space_group_name_H-M   'P 1'
#
loop_
_entity.id
_entity.type
_entity.pdbx_description
1 polymer ?
#
loop_
_entity_poly.entity_id
_entity_poly.type
_entity_poly.pdbx_seq_one_letter_code
_entity_poly.pdbx_strand_id
1 'polypeptide(L)'
;MSSLNDYIKFTLDIEDKNIIFSDYSNENINGKIYKIYLAELIQPTCPYCRSTNLKHNGHYVSNVRFITADASKPVTIRLRKQRVLCNDCLKRSMAQSNLVNKGCYISNTSKRKILSALTEDRSMTSIAREHNVSVNTVQRVLEVCSSKFYDAFDHLPEHLAFDEFKGVGKKLHFICLDGDTHKVVQILRTRFKPDILRYFYKFTPKARAMVKTVTMDLNCYYPLVARELFPNAQIVIDRFHMVQMLTRSFNIFRVQIMKQFNKRSREYKLLKSPWKLYLMKYDKLNKTTPYYDWHFKDCLTQEHVVLDGLDCDQTLENTYWVMQDFMTAIQDNDEKKVIHLLHSKQNVGKQMHQTLLTFKRNYSGVLNGITSTYSNGCLEGVMDESLDRLINEKKSIIRFGDGELSLINGKGITYQAYNKDLSKKLKQILFAGGNNKYDVALPDVFESLEDYGQYTKDFYETNFFFNNQYLLSEVEKTENIYSNTFISRPYIDRIDKAKSAGWFNKLKQIWKEKDILIVEGALTRSGVGNDLFDNTKSVKRILAPSRNAYQKVNKIEQMIRENAEDRLVLLMLGPTAKVIVDDLQDLDNQLIDLGHIDSEYEWFKMGATYKVKLKNKHTAEFNFDENIEAVHDQTYENEIIGKIE
;
A
#
# COMPACT_ATOMS: atom_id res chain seq x y z
N MET A 1 6.02 -17.21 52.67
CA MET A 1 6.15 -16.03 51.78
C MET A 1 4.75 -15.61 51.41
N SER A 2 4.42 -14.32 51.47
CA SER A 2 3.04 -13.85 51.35
C SER A 2 2.47 -14.17 49.97
N SER A 3 1.26 -14.74 49.92
CA SER A 3 0.49 -14.95 48.67
C SER A 3 0.41 -13.69 47.81
N LEU A 4 0.43 -12.51 48.46
CA LEU A 4 0.38 -11.21 47.82
C LEU A 4 1.64 -10.88 46.98
N ASN A 5 2.84 -11.18 47.48
CA ASN A 5 4.07 -10.87 46.75
C ASN A 5 4.15 -11.67 45.45
N ASP A 6 3.84 -12.96 45.52
CA ASP A 6 3.92 -13.86 44.36
C ASP A 6 2.81 -13.55 43.36
N TYR A 7 1.62 -13.17 43.84
CA TYR A 7 0.52 -12.69 43.00
C TYR A 7 0.85 -11.38 42.26
N ILE A 8 1.44 -10.39 42.96
CA ILE A 8 1.83 -9.12 42.33
C ILE A 8 2.95 -9.35 41.31
N LYS A 9 3.94 -10.19 41.63
CA LYS A 9 5.01 -10.54 40.69
C LYS A 9 4.48 -11.24 39.44
N PHE A 10 3.55 -12.18 39.60
CA PHE A 10 2.88 -12.85 38.49
C PHE A 10 2.08 -11.85 37.63
N THR A 11 1.29 -10.98 38.26
CA THR A 11 0.45 -9.99 37.57
C THR A 11 1.26 -8.95 36.80
N LEU A 12 2.42 -8.56 37.33
CA LEU A 12 3.30 -7.55 36.71
C LEU A 12 4.41 -8.17 35.85
N ASP A 13 4.46 -9.50 35.73
CA ASP A 13 5.48 -10.25 35.00
C ASP A 13 6.92 -9.87 35.43
N ILE A 14 7.18 -9.91 36.75
CA ILE A 14 8.48 -9.55 37.35
C ILE A 14 9.15 -10.81 37.93
N GLU A 15 10.22 -11.26 37.27
CA GLU A 15 10.99 -12.45 37.67
C GLU A 15 12.08 -12.17 38.73
N ASP A 16 12.38 -10.91 39.05
CA ASP A 16 13.47 -10.57 39.97
C ASP A 16 13.15 -11.05 41.40
N LYS A 17 13.95 -12.00 41.89
CA LYS A 17 13.81 -12.60 43.21
C LYS A 17 14.12 -11.61 44.34
N ASN A 18 14.90 -10.56 44.07
CA ASN A 18 15.36 -9.61 45.08
C ASN A 18 14.37 -8.47 45.36
N ILE A 19 13.31 -8.35 44.56
CA ILE A 19 12.22 -7.41 44.79
C ILE A 19 11.16 -8.09 45.64
N ILE A 20 10.72 -7.45 46.72
CA ILE A 20 9.64 -7.95 47.58
C ILE A 20 8.54 -6.89 47.62
N PHE A 21 7.33 -7.26 47.21
CA PHE A 21 6.15 -6.40 47.27
C PHE A 21 5.46 -6.55 48.62
N SER A 22 5.22 -5.41 49.28
CA SER A 22 4.61 -5.37 50.61
C SER A 22 3.12 -5.05 50.57
N ASP A 23 2.70 -4.12 49.69
CA ASP A 23 1.33 -3.61 49.65
C ASP A 23 1.01 -2.90 48.31
N TYR A 24 -0.25 -2.58 48.06
CA TYR A 24 -0.71 -1.75 46.94
C TYR A 24 -1.78 -0.74 47.38
N SER A 25 -1.75 0.47 46.81
CA SER A 25 -2.70 1.54 47.11
C SER A 25 -3.12 2.29 45.85
N ASN A 26 -4.25 3.00 45.92
CA ASN A 26 -4.68 3.93 44.88
C ASN A 26 -4.54 5.36 45.39
N GLU A 27 -3.69 6.18 44.76
CA GLU A 27 -3.49 7.59 45.11
C GLU A 27 -4.06 8.49 44.00
N ASN A 28 -4.81 9.54 44.36
CA ASN A 28 -5.25 10.54 43.38
C ASN A 28 -4.18 11.63 43.25
N ILE A 29 -3.56 11.73 42.08
CA ILE A 29 -2.52 12.72 41.77
C ILE A 29 -2.98 13.52 40.55
N ASN A 30 -3.19 14.83 40.73
CA ASN A 30 -3.62 15.76 39.69
C ASN A 30 -4.92 15.32 38.96
N GLY A 31 -5.90 14.79 39.70
CA GLY A 31 -7.19 14.38 39.16
C GLY A 31 -7.18 13.03 38.42
N LYS A 32 -6.08 12.27 38.48
CA LYS A 32 -5.97 10.91 37.95
C LYS A 32 -5.67 9.91 39.07
N ILE A 33 -6.29 8.74 39.02
CA ILE A 33 -6.11 7.67 40.01
C ILE A 33 -4.89 6.84 39.61
N TYR A 34 -3.83 6.87 40.42
CA TYR A 34 -2.62 6.08 40.23
C TYR A 34 -2.69 4.81 41.07
N LYS A 35 -2.41 3.65 40.45
CA LYS A 35 -2.15 2.39 41.16
C LYS A 35 -0.70 2.37 41.60
N ILE A 36 -0.46 2.32 42.90
CA ILE A 36 0.89 2.34 43.48
C ILE A 36 1.17 1.00 44.15
N TYR A 37 2.22 0.34 43.70
CA TYR A 37 2.74 -0.88 44.34
C TYR A 37 3.95 -0.53 45.20
N LEU A 38 3.92 -0.88 46.48
CA LEU A 38 5.03 -0.70 47.41
C LEU A 38 5.95 -1.91 47.33
N ALA A 39 7.22 -1.67 47.01
CA ALA A 39 8.21 -2.73 46.87
C ALA A 39 9.54 -2.36 47.54
N GLU A 40 10.23 -3.34 48.08
CA GLU A 40 11.58 -3.24 48.60
C GLU A 40 12.54 -4.06 47.76
N LEU A 41 13.68 -3.47 47.37
CA LEU A 41 14.73 -4.15 46.64
C LEU A 41 15.90 -4.43 47.58
N ILE A 42 16.14 -5.71 47.84
CA ILE A 42 17.18 -6.20 48.75
C ILE A 42 18.47 -6.44 47.98
N GLN A 43 19.60 -6.13 48.62
CA GLN A 43 20.91 -6.45 48.09
C GLN A 43 21.51 -7.63 48.86
N PRO A 44 21.59 -8.84 48.28
CA PRO A 44 22.06 -10.03 49.00
C PRO A 44 23.58 -10.05 49.21
N THR A 45 24.35 -9.48 48.28
CA THR A 45 25.82 -9.53 48.29
C THR A 45 26.47 -8.22 47.85
N CYS A 46 27.71 -7.97 48.27
CA CYS A 46 28.49 -6.83 47.79
C CYS A 46 28.85 -6.97 46.30
N PRO A 47 28.57 -5.99 45.42
CA PRO A 47 28.93 -6.06 43.99
C PRO A 47 30.45 -6.05 43.74
N TYR A 48 31.26 -5.64 44.73
CA TYR A 48 32.72 -5.51 44.59
C TYR A 48 33.49 -6.73 45.09
N CYS A 49 33.17 -7.24 46.29
CA CYS A 49 33.88 -8.37 46.90
C CYS A 49 33.02 -9.61 47.14
N ARG A 50 31.74 -9.59 46.74
CA ARG A 50 30.76 -10.67 46.90
C ARG A 50 30.47 -11.13 48.33
N SER A 51 31.02 -10.46 49.34
CA SER A 51 30.71 -10.72 50.74
C SER A 51 29.23 -10.49 51.07
N THR A 52 28.70 -11.31 51.97
CA THR A 52 27.37 -11.22 52.57
C THR A 52 27.35 -10.35 53.84
N ASN A 53 28.51 -9.92 54.34
CA ASN A 53 28.65 -9.09 55.54
C ASN A 53 28.32 -7.61 55.23
N LEU A 54 27.02 -7.35 55.08
CA LEU A 54 26.47 -6.06 54.68
C LEU A 54 25.79 -5.36 55.87
N LYS A 55 26.24 -4.14 56.19
CA LYS A 55 25.57 -3.25 57.14
C LYS A 55 24.54 -2.39 56.42
N HIS A 56 23.29 -2.43 56.88
CA HIS A 56 22.21 -1.60 56.34
C HIS A 56 22.44 -0.12 56.65
N ASN A 57 22.27 0.73 55.63
CA ASN A 57 22.48 2.18 55.69
C ASN A 57 21.30 2.92 55.05
N GLY A 58 20.07 2.51 55.41
CA GLY A 58 18.83 3.13 54.95
C GLY A 58 18.37 2.69 53.56
N HIS A 59 17.37 3.40 53.03
CA HIS A 59 16.75 3.12 51.74
C HIS A 59 16.66 4.39 50.88
N TYR A 60 16.77 4.22 49.56
CA TYR A 60 16.42 5.25 48.60
C TYR A 60 15.10 4.89 47.91
N VAL A 61 14.10 5.77 48.01
CA VAL A 61 12.80 5.54 47.40
C VAL A 61 12.79 6.11 45.99
N SER A 62 12.48 5.28 45.00
CA SER A 62 12.29 5.70 43.61
C SER A 62 10.90 5.30 43.12
N ASN A 63 10.14 6.27 42.61
CA ASN A 63 8.86 6.03 41.96
C ASN A 63 9.11 5.65 40.49
N VAL A 64 8.94 4.37 40.16
CA VAL A 64 9.19 3.82 38.83
C VAL A 64 7.87 3.68 38.09
N ARG A 65 7.72 4.37 36.96
CA ARG A 65 6.55 4.20 36.08
C ARG A 65 6.60 2.83 35.41
N PHE A 66 5.49 2.11 35.46
CA PHE A 66 5.35 0.75 34.92
C PHE A 66 4.27 0.68 33.84
N ILE A 67 4.14 -0.47 33.17
CA ILE A 67 3.15 -0.69 32.12
C ILE A 67 1.74 -0.53 32.69
N THR A 68 0.90 0.13 31.89
CA THR A 68 -0.52 0.35 32.17
C THR A 68 -1.36 -0.50 31.23
N ALA A 69 -2.32 -1.23 31.79
CA ALA A 69 -3.39 -1.88 31.01
C ALA A 69 -4.50 -0.87 30.65
N ASP A 70 -4.77 0.05 31.56
CA ASP A 70 -5.75 1.14 31.39
C ASP A 70 -5.01 2.49 31.50
N ALA A 71 -5.04 3.28 30.44
CA ALA A 71 -4.38 4.59 30.39
C ALA A 71 -4.98 5.61 31.38
N SER A 72 -6.22 5.41 31.83
CA SER A 72 -6.86 6.25 32.84
C SER A 72 -6.36 5.98 34.26
N LYS A 73 -5.72 4.82 34.49
CA LYS A 73 -5.21 4.36 35.79
C LYS A 73 -3.72 4.04 35.73
N PRO A 74 -2.83 5.06 35.75
CA PRO A 74 -1.41 4.83 35.61
C PRO A 74 -0.81 4.00 36.75
N VAL A 75 0.16 3.15 36.43
CA VAL A 75 0.80 2.25 37.40
C VAL A 75 2.19 2.75 37.77
N THR A 76 2.47 2.84 39.06
CA THR A 76 3.79 3.22 39.60
C THR A 76 4.25 2.22 40.65
N ILE A 77 5.49 1.79 40.58
CA ILE A 77 6.14 0.96 41.61
C ILE A 77 7.00 1.89 42.46
N ARG A 78 6.61 2.08 43.73
CA ARG A 78 7.38 2.82 44.72
C ARG A 78 8.43 1.88 45.29
N LEU A 79 9.59 1.86 44.65
CA LEU A 79 10.68 0.93 44.93
C LEU A 79 11.65 1.52 45.96
N ARG A 80 11.73 0.91 47.15
CA ARG A 80 12.68 1.21 48.22
C ARG A 80 13.96 0.41 47.99
N LYS A 81 14.98 1.06 47.44
CA LYS A 81 16.29 0.43 47.15
C LYS A 81 17.16 0.45 48.38
N GLN A 82 17.58 -0.72 48.86
CA GLN A 82 18.45 -0.85 50.02
C GLN A 82 19.83 -0.22 49.74
N ARG A 83 20.34 0.56 50.70
CA ARG A 83 21.72 1.06 50.69
C ARG A 83 22.51 0.28 51.74
N VAL A 84 23.65 -0.27 51.33
CA VAL A 84 24.47 -1.13 52.20
C VAL A 84 25.93 -0.68 52.20
N LEU A 85 26.59 -0.81 53.35
CA LEU A 85 28.03 -0.71 53.51
C LEU A 85 28.57 -2.13 53.69
N CYS A 86 29.51 -2.54 52.84
CA CYS A 86 30.20 -3.82 53.03
C CYS A 86 31.25 -3.66 54.14
N ASN A 87 31.23 -4.54 55.15
CA ASN A 87 32.20 -4.47 56.24
C ASN A 87 33.60 -4.96 55.83
N ASP A 88 33.70 -5.82 54.82
CA ASP A 88 34.97 -6.42 54.41
C ASP A 88 35.76 -5.53 53.43
N CYS A 89 35.07 -4.76 52.58
CA CYS A 89 35.71 -3.86 51.63
C CYS A 89 35.42 -2.38 51.87
N LEU A 90 34.63 -2.04 52.90
CA LEU A 90 34.23 -0.68 53.31
C LEU A 90 33.58 0.19 52.21
N LYS A 91 33.16 -0.43 51.09
CA LYS A 91 32.51 0.27 49.97
C LYS A 91 31.00 0.32 50.17
N ARG A 92 30.39 1.45 49.80
CA ARG A 92 28.94 1.65 49.79
C ARG A 92 28.37 1.22 48.46
N SER A 93 27.22 0.55 48.49
CA SER A 93 26.48 0.16 47.29
C SER A 93 24.98 0.32 47.51
N MET A 94 24.25 0.40 46.39
CA MET A 94 22.79 0.47 46.37
C MET A 94 22.30 -0.70 45.53
N ALA A 95 21.21 -1.33 45.98
CA ALA A 95 20.59 -2.43 45.28
C ALA A 95 20.18 -2.01 43.84
N GLN A 96 20.51 -2.85 42.86
CA GLN A 96 20.18 -2.66 41.45
C GLN A 96 19.31 -3.82 40.96
N SER A 97 18.47 -3.58 39.96
CA SER A 97 17.56 -4.57 39.39
C SER A 97 17.41 -4.33 37.89
N ASN A 98 17.12 -5.39 37.15
CA ASN A 98 16.81 -5.33 35.71
C ASN A 98 15.48 -4.62 35.42
N LEU A 99 14.64 -4.42 36.43
CA LEU A 99 13.38 -3.67 36.32
C LEU A 99 13.61 -2.23 35.83
N VAL A 100 14.67 -1.57 36.35
CA VAL A 100 14.95 -0.16 36.05
C VAL A 100 16.45 0.16 36.10
N ASN A 101 16.95 0.81 35.06
CA ASN A 101 18.36 1.25 35.01
C ASN A 101 18.68 2.30 36.09
N LYS A 102 19.95 2.39 36.48
CA LYS A 102 20.43 3.40 37.46
C LYS A 102 20.07 4.82 36.99
N GLY A 103 19.49 5.62 37.88
CA GLY A 103 19.07 7.00 37.59
C GLY A 103 17.82 7.14 36.70
N CYS A 104 17.20 6.04 36.28
CA CYS A 104 15.94 6.06 35.53
C CYS A 104 14.73 5.90 36.46
N TYR A 105 13.60 6.49 36.05
CA TYR A 105 12.30 6.39 36.75
C TYR A 105 11.24 5.70 35.87
N ILE A 106 11.66 5.07 34.78
CA ILE A 106 10.79 4.37 33.82
C ILE A 106 11.32 2.96 33.67
N SER A 107 10.44 1.98 33.84
CA SER A 107 10.81 0.57 33.76
C SER A 107 11.33 0.19 32.37
N ASN A 108 12.23 -0.79 32.32
CA ASN A 108 12.73 -1.32 31.05
C ASN A 108 11.62 -2.04 30.26
N THR A 109 10.64 -2.65 30.94
CA THR A 109 9.47 -3.25 30.31
C THR A 109 8.60 -2.19 29.62
N SER A 110 8.35 -1.03 30.25
CA SER A 110 7.65 0.10 29.60
C SER A 110 8.40 0.60 28.37
N LYS A 111 9.74 0.68 28.41
CA LYS A 111 10.54 1.06 27.23
C LYS A 111 10.40 0.05 26.09
N ARG A 112 10.40 -1.26 26.39
CA ARG A 112 10.17 -2.32 25.39
C ARG A 112 8.77 -2.21 24.75
N LYS A 113 7.74 -1.94 25.55
CA LYS A 113 6.38 -1.71 25.04
C LYS A 113 6.31 -0.47 24.12
N ILE A 114 6.93 0.63 24.51
CA ILE A 114 7.06 1.83 23.67
C ILE A 114 7.73 1.50 22.33
N LEU A 115 8.77 0.66 22.32
CA LEU A 115 9.44 0.24 21.09
C LEU A 115 8.55 -0.60 20.18
N SER A 116 7.76 -1.52 20.75
CA SER A 116 6.77 -2.29 19.99
C SER A 116 5.67 -1.38 19.42
N ALA A 117 5.25 -0.35 20.16
CA ALA A 117 4.26 0.61 19.65
C ALA A 117 4.83 1.53 18.56
N LEU A 118 6.14 1.77 18.57
CA LEU A 118 6.83 2.59 17.56
C LEU A 118 7.03 1.87 16.22
N THR A 119 6.84 0.54 16.16
CA THR A 119 6.86 -0.19 14.88
C THR A 119 5.52 -0.14 14.14
N GLU A 120 4.46 0.31 14.81
CA GLU A 120 3.14 0.52 14.23
C GLU A 120 3.03 1.96 13.68
N ASP A 121 2.10 2.19 12.75
CA ASP A 121 1.81 3.52 12.21
C ASP A 121 1.00 4.37 13.21
N ARG A 122 1.66 4.80 14.29
CA ARG A 122 1.05 5.58 15.38
C ARG A 122 1.87 6.82 15.68
N SER A 123 1.19 7.94 15.94
CA SER A 123 1.87 9.16 16.35
C SER A 123 2.58 9.01 17.71
N MET A 124 3.77 9.59 17.84
CA MET A 124 4.50 9.60 19.12
C MET A 124 3.69 10.21 20.27
N THR A 125 2.79 11.15 19.97
CA THR A 125 1.87 11.75 20.93
C THR A 125 0.85 10.74 21.46
N SER A 126 0.32 9.88 20.59
CA SER A 126 -0.58 8.79 20.98
C SER A 126 0.13 7.78 21.87
N ILE A 127 1.32 7.32 21.46
CA ILE A 127 2.16 6.37 22.21
C ILE A 127 2.52 6.94 23.59
N ALA A 128 2.91 8.22 23.64
CA ALA A 128 3.24 8.90 24.89
C ALA A 128 2.04 8.95 25.86
N ARG A 129 0.85 9.24 25.35
CA ARG A 129 -0.39 9.29 26.13
C ARG A 129 -0.76 7.92 26.69
N GLU A 130 -0.69 6.87 25.88
CA GLU A 130 -1.01 5.49 26.30
C GLU A 130 -0.09 5.00 27.42
N HIS A 131 1.21 5.28 27.32
CA HIS A 131 2.21 4.83 28.29
C HIS A 131 2.46 5.81 29.45
N ASN A 132 1.69 6.90 29.53
CA ASN A 132 1.84 7.95 30.54
C ASN A 132 3.28 8.50 30.63
N VAL A 133 3.89 8.75 29.47
CA VAL A 133 5.22 9.35 29.32
C VAL A 133 5.15 10.64 28.48
N SER A 134 6.23 11.40 28.44
CA SER A 134 6.33 12.55 27.52
C SER A 134 6.76 12.11 26.12
N VAL A 135 6.39 12.88 25.11
CA VAL A 135 6.84 12.67 23.70
C VAL A 135 8.36 12.64 23.62
N ASN A 136 9.06 13.53 24.33
CA ASN A 136 10.53 13.53 24.41
C ASN A 136 11.10 12.22 24.98
N THR A 137 10.34 11.51 25.81
CA THR A 137 10.78 10.20 26.32
C THR A 137 10.64 9.13 25.25
N VAL A 138 9.56 9.14 24.48
CA VAL A 138 9.36 8.25 23.33
C VAL A 138 10.47 8.48 22.29
N GLN A 139 10.76 9.74 21.98
CA GLN A 139 11.85 10.11 21.08
C GLN A 139 13.22 9.60 21.57
N ARG A 140 13.55 9.79 22.86
CA ARG A 140 14.81 9.26 23.42
C ARG A 140 14.88 7.73 23.35
N VAL A 141 13.77 7.03 23.56
CA VAL A 141 13.71 5.56 23.44
C VAL A 141 13.97 5.13 22.00
N LEU A 142 13.43 5.86 21.01
CA LEU A 142 13.73 5.66 19.59
C LEU A 142 15.20 5.92 19.27
N GLU A 143 15.77 7.03 19.75
CA GLU A 143 17.18 7.39 19.55
C GLU A 143 18.15 6.37 20.18
N VAL A 144 17.80 5.75 21.30
CA VAL A 144 18.62 4.65 21.86
C VAL A 144 18.66 3.46 20.89
N CYS A 145 17.57 3.19 20.18
CA CYS A 145 17.52 2.11 19.20
C CYS A 145 18.15 2.48 17.87
N SER A 146 18.16 3.76 17.47
CA SER A 146 18.85 4.21 16.25
C SER A 146 20.32 3.77 16.22
N SER A 147 20.98 3.70 17.39
CA SER A 147 22.35 3.20 17.52
C SER A 147 22.54 1.70 17.23
N LYS A 148 21.48 0.89 17.24
CA LYS A 148 21.54 -0.52 16.84
C LYS A 148 21.37 -0.72 15.34
N PHE A 149 20.87 0.31 14.64
CA PHE A 149 20.81 0.36 13.19
C PHE A 149 22.06 1.01 12.59
N TYR A 150 23.16 1.15 13.34
CA TYR A 150 24.43 1.52 12.73
C TYR A 150 24.83 0.45 11.73
N ASP A 151 24.71 0.84 10.48
CA ASP A 151 25.04 0.13 9.26
C ASP A 151 26.32 -0.68 9.44
N ALA A 152 26.26 -1.98 9.20
CA ALA A 152 27.46 -2.72 8.86
C ALA A 152 28.01 -2.13 7.56
N PHE A 153 28.91 -1.15 7.68
CA PHE A 153 29.55 -0.45 6.55
C PHE A 153 30.47 -1.36 5.71
N ASP A 154 30.51 -2.65 6.06
CA ASP A 154 31.25 -3.71 5.41
C ASP A 154 30.45 -4.38 4.27
N HIS A 155 29.13 -4.18 4.20
CA HIS A 155 28.28 -4.80 3.18
C HIS A 155 27.28 -3.81 2.58
N LEU A 156 27.14 -3.87 1.26
CA LEU A 156 26.10 -3.19 0.47
C LEU A 156 25.47 -4.23 -0.46
N PRO A 157 24.16 -4.10 -0.78
CA PRO A 157 23.51 -4.92 -1.78
C PRO A 157 24.21 -4.85 -3.14
N GLU A 158 24.18 -5.95 -3.90
CA GLU A 158 24.79 -6.02 -5.24
C GLU A 158 24.04 -5.15 -6.26
N HIS A 159 22.74 -4.98 -6.08
CA HIS A 159 21.86 -4.22 -6.96
C HIS A 159 21.21 -3.10 -6.15
N LEU A 160 21.40 -1.85 -6.56
CA LEU A 160 20.82 -0.69 -5.88
C LEU A 160 19.85 0.04 -6.80
N ALA A 161 18.78 0.60 -6.23
CA ALA A 161 17.85 1.46 -6.92
C ALA A 161 17.76 2.83 -6.23
N PHE A 162 17.96 3.89 -7.00
CA PHE A 162 17.92 5.28 -6.54
C PHE A 162 16.66 5.97 -7.06
N ASP A 163 15.95 6.65 -6.16
CA ASP A 163 14.79 7.46 -6.53
C ASP A 163 14.58 8.67 -5.58
N GLU A 164 13.62 9.53 -5.92
CA GLU A 164 13.21 10.70 -5.16
C GLU A 164 11.73 10.64 -4.79
N PHE A 165 11.40 10.86 -3.51
CA PHE A 165 10.02 10.97 -3.05
C PHE A 165 9.76 12.26 -2.29
N LYS A 166 8.51 12.71 -2.23
CA LYS A 166 8.12 13.92 -1.48
C LYS A 166 7.94 13.56 0.00
N GLY A 167 8.87 14.03 0.83
CA GLY A 167 8.79 13.88 2.29
C GLY A 167 8.18 15.10 2.99
N VAL A 168 8.32 15.11 4.33
CA VAL A 168 7.76 16.14 5.21
C VAL A 168 8.19 17.55 4.78
N GLY A 169 7.21 18.46 4.63
CA GLY A 169 7.44 19.84 4.20
C GLY A 169 7.52 20.04 2.68
N LYS A 170 6.98 19.11 1.87
CA LYS A 170 6.95 19.15 0.39
C LYS A 170 8.34 19.20 -0.27
N LYS A 171 9.37 18.71 0.42
CA LYS A 171 10.74 18.62 -0.09
C LYS A 171 11.03 17.23 -0.63
N LEU A 172 11.83 17.15 -1.68
CA LEU A 172 12.24 15.87 -2.26
C LEU A 172 13.37 15.25 -1.43
N HIS A 173 13.13 14.02 -1.00
CA HIS A 173 14.01 13.18 -0.21
C HIS A 173 14.58 12.10 -1.13
N PHE A 174 15.81 11.67 -0.86
CA PHE A 174 16.46 10.60 -1.61
C PHE A 174 16.15 9.26 -0.93
N ILE A 175 15.80 8.26 -1.73
CA ILE A 175 15.60 6.89 -1.28
C ILE A 175 16.52 5.95 -2.05
N CYS A 176 17.11 5.02 -1.31
CA CYS A 176 17.95 3.96 -1.82
C CYS A 176 17.36 2.62 -1.40
N LEU A 177 17.05 1.78 -2.39
CA LEU A 177 16.49 0.44 -2.20
C LEU A 177 17.48 -0.62 -2.67
N ASP A 178 17.34 -1.81 -2.12
CA ASP A 178 17.90 -3.02 -2.69
C ASP A 178 17.10 -3.39 -3.95
N GLY A 179 17.79 -3.61 -5.06
CA GLY A 179 17.21 -3.93 -6.36
C GLY A 179 16.58 -5.33 -6.42
N ASP A 180 16.99 -6.26 -5.55
CA ASP A 180 16.43 -7.62 -5.51
C ASP A 180 15.32 -7.76 -4.46
N THR A 181 15.58 -7.30 -3.23
CA THR A 181 14.63 -7.51 -2.11
C THR A 181 13.65 -6.36 -1.92
N HIS A 182 13.85 -5.24 -2.61
CA HIS A 182 13.09 -3.99 -2.44
C HIS A 182 13.09 -3.43 -1.01
N LYS A 183 14.02 -3.89 -0.16
CA LYS A 183 14.18 -3.35 1.19
C LYS A 183 14.83 -1.98 1.13
N VAL A 184 14.37 -1.08 1.99
CA VAL A 184 14.95 0.25 2.15
C VAL A 184 16.35 0.10 2.73
N VAL A 185 17.36 0.48 1.95
CA VAL A 185 18.75 0.58 2.39
C VAL A 185 18.93 1.89 3.16
N GLN A 186 18.48 3.00 2.60
CA GLN A 186 18.56 4.29 3.27
C GLN A 186 17.57 5.33 2.73
N ILE A 187 17.12 6.22 3.62
CA ILE A 187 16.38 7.44 3.29
C ILE A 187 17.17 8.66 3.75
N LEU A 188 17.47 9.58 2.83
CA LEU A 188 18.12 10.85 3.13
C LEU A 188 17.13 12.02 2.97
N ARG A 189 17.17 12.97 3.92
CA ARG A 189 16.28 14.15 3.90
C ARG A 189 16.50 15.09 2.73
N THR A 190 17.66 14.99 2.09
CA THR A 190 18.08 15.82 0.97
C THR A 190 18.51 14.93 -0.18
N ARG A 191 18.23 15.39 -1.40
CA ARG A 191 18.65 14.73 -2.66
C ARG A 191 20.00 15.20 -3.18
N PHE A 192 20.66 16.13 -2.50
CA PHE A 192 21.84 16.81 -3.03
C PHE A 192 23.09 15.93 -2.97
N LYS A 193 23.95 16.08 -3.98
CA LYS A 193 25.23 15.35 -4.12
C LYS A 193 26.07 15.28 -2.83
N PRO A 194 26.31 16.37 -2.08
CA PRO A 194 27.17 16.32 -0.89
C PRO A 194 26.68 15.37 0.20
N ASP A 195 25.36 15.32 0.41
CA ASP A 195 24.77 14.51 1.48
C ASP A 195 24.78 13.02 1.13
N ILE A 196 24.53 12.69 -0.13
CA ILE A 196 24.61 11.33 -0.67
C ILE A 196 26.05 10.82 -0.57
N LEU A 197 27.03 11.61 -1.03
CA LEU A 197 28.45 11.26 -0.92
C LEU A 197 28.85 11.05 0.55
N ARG A 198 28.48 11.98 1.43
CA ARG A 198 28.78 11.88 2.87
C ARG A 198 28.24 10.60 3.50
N TYR A 199 27.09 10.12 3.04
CA TYR A 199 26.52 8.85 3.50
C TYR A 199 27.32 7.66 2.98
N PHE A 200 27.51 7.54 1.65
CA PHE A 200 28.13 6.37 1.06
C PHE A 200 29.65 6.28 1.30
N TYR A 201 30.35 7.39 1.55
CA TYR A 201 31.77 7.36 1.93
C TYR A 201 32.04 6.73 3.31
N LYS A 202 31.00 6.46 4.11
CA LYS A 202 31.14 5.67 5.34
C LYS A 202 31.40 4.19 5.06
N PHE A 203 31.00 3.68 3.89
CA PHE A 203 31.20 2.29 3.50
C PHE A 203 32.64 2.01 3.09
N THR A 204 33.11 0.81 3.40
CA THR A 204 34.46 0.38 2.99
C THR A 204 34.58 0.40 1.46
N PRO A 205 35.77 0.68 0.90
CA PRO A 205 35.99 0.62 -0.55
C PRO A 205 35.64 -0.75 -1.14
N LYS A 206 35.84 -1.84 -0.36
CA LYS A 206 35.46 -3.19 -0.76
C LYS A 206 33.95 -3.32 -0.91
N ALA A 207 33.16 -2.86 0.07
CA ALA A 207 31.71 -2.89 0.01
C ALA A 207 31.16 -2.13 -1.20
N ARG A 208 31.71 -0.95 -1.48
CA ARG A 208 31.33 -0.15 -2.65
C ARG A 208 31.71 -0.79 -3.99
N ALA A 209 32.79 -1.56 -4.02
CA ALA A 209 33.21 -2.29 -5.22
C ALA A 209 32.39 -3.56 -5.49
N MET A 210 31.61 -4.06 -4.53
CA MET A 210 30.73 -5.22 -4.70
C MET A 210 29.43 -4.88 -5.44
N VAL A 211 29.02 -3.61 -5.44
CA VAL A 211 27.82 -3.16 -6.15
C VAL A 211 28.02 -3.38 -7.66
N LYS A 212 27.15 -4.20 -8.25
CA LYS A 212 27.16 -4.58 -9.67
C LYS A 212 26.30 -3.67 -10.51
N THR A 213 25.13 -3.26 -10.03
CA THR A 213 24.24 -2.36 -10.77
C THR A 213 23.65 -1.26 -9.89
N VAL A 214 23.42 -0.10 -10.50
CA VAL A 214 22.64 0.99 -9.90
C VAL A 214 21.59 1.45 -10.89
N THR A 215 20.33 1.17 -10.57
CA THR A 215 19.15 1.63 -11.31
C THR A 215 18.77 3.03 -10.85
N MET A 216 18.57 3.97 -11.77
CA MET A 216 18.25 5.36 -11.44
C MET A 216 17.46 6.07 -12.55
N ASP A 217 16.79 7.15 -12.18
CA ASP A 217 16.22 8.12 -13.12
C ASP A 217 17.32 9.00 -13.77
N LEU A 218 16.98 9.65 -14.89
CA LEU A 218 17.82 10.54 -15.72
C LEU A 218 18.06 11.92 -15.10
N ASN A 219 18.22 11.99 -13.79
CA ASN A 219 18.73 13.19 -13.14
C ASN A 219 20.23 13.36 -13.47
N CYS A 220 20.63 14.58 -13.83
CA CYS A 220 21.94 14.85 -14.41
C CYS A 220 23.14 14.55 -13.49
N TYR A 221 22.95 14.54 -12.16
CA TYR A 221 24.06 14.31 -11.22
C TYR A 221 24.14 12.89 -10.65
N TYR A 222 23.06 12.09 -10.65
CA TYR A 222 23.12 10.72 -10.10
C TYR A 222 24.12 9.82 -10.84
N PRO A 223 24.21 9.81 -12.18
CA PRO A 223 25.21 9.03 -12.88
C PRO A 223 26.65 9.39 -12.49
N LEU A 224 26.92 10.68 -12.23
CA LEU A 224 28.23 11.15 -11.77
C LEU A 224 28.52 10.67 -10.35
N VAL A 225 27.51 10.76 -9.47
CA VAL A 225 27.60 10.30 -8.08
C VAL A 225 27.79 8.79 -8.02
N ALA A 226 27.03 8.01 -8.79
CA ALA A 226 27.12 6.56 -8.82
C ALA A 226 28.48 6.08 -9.34
N ARG A 227 29.05 6.70 -10.39
CA ARG A 227 30.41 6.38 -10.87
C ARG A 227 31.49 6.71 -9.84
N GLU A 228 31.32 7.81 -9.10
CA GLU A 228 32.25 8.20 -8.04
C GLU A 228 32.17 7.26 -6.83
N LEU A 229 30.97 6.79 -6.49
CA LEU A 229 30.73 5.94 -5.33
C LEU A 229 31.05 4.47 -5.61
N PHE A 230 30.65 3.94 -6.77
CA PHE A 230 30.66 2.52 -7.11
C PHE A 230 31.45 2.29 -8.41
N PRO A 231 32.76 1.99 -8.32
CA PRO A 231 33.64 1.94 -9.49
C PRO A 231 33.33 0.79 -10.46
N ASN A 232 32.77 -0.32 -9.95
CA ASN A 232 32.45 -1.52 -10.75
C ASN A 232 30.99 -1.57 -11.21
N ALA A 233 30.14 -0.64 -10.75
CA ALA A 233 28.71 -0.73 -10.98
C ALA A 233 28.32 -0.27 -12.39
N GLN A 234 27.49 -1.06 -13.05
CA GLN A 234 26.81 -0.66 -14.26
C GLN A 234 25.62 0.23 -13.92
N ILE A 235 25.58 1.42 -14.51
CA ILE A 235 24.41 2.29 -14.39
C ILE A 235 23.32 1.75 -15.30
N VAL A 236 22.12 1.59 -14.77
CA VAL A 236 20.92 1.18 -15.48
C VAL A 236 19.95 2.35 -15.42
N ILE A 237 19.57 2.88 -16.58
CA ILE A 237 18.54 3.93 -16.63
C ILE A 237 17.17 3.27 -16.66
N ASP A 238 16.24 3.80 -15.86
CA ASP A 238 14.90 3.24 -15.79
C ASP A 238 14.09 3.47 -17.08
N ARG A 239 13.53 2.37 -17.60
CA ARG A 239 12.80 2.33 -18.88
C ARG A 239 11.51 3.15 -18.84
N PHE A 240 10.82 3.17 -17.71
CA PHE A 240 9.59 3.94 -17.56
C PHE A 240 9.88 5.43 -17.68
N HIS A 241 10.89 5.93 -16.96
CA HIS A 241 11.33 7.32 -17.06
C HIS A 241 11.80 7.69 -18.48
N MET A 242 12.47 6.79 -19.20
CA MET A 242 12.83 7.01 -20.61
C MET A 242 11.61 7.23 -21.50
N VAL A 243 10.60 6.35 -21.40
CA VAL A 243 9.35 6.46 -22.16
C VAL A 243 8.58 7.72 -21.77
N GLN A 244 8.55 8.05 -20.48
CA GLN A 244 7.92 9.26 -19.96
C GLN A 244 8.58 10.54 -20.51
N MET A 245 9.91 10.57 -20.59
CA MET A 245 10.64 11.71 -21.17
C MET A 245 10.36 11.88 -22.67
N LEU A 246 10.29 10.78 -23.43
CA LEU A 246 9.98 10.80 -24.86
C LEU A 246 8.57 11.34 -25.12
N THR A 247 7.57 10.75 -24.45
CA THR A 247 6.15 11.14 -24.56
C THR A 247 5.91 12.58 -24.13
N ARG A 248 6.55 13.03 -23.04
CA ARG A 248 6.48 14.43 -22.58
C ARG A 248 7.09 15.38 -23.59
N SER A 249 8.24 15.06 -24.16
CA SER A 249 8.91 15.90 -25.16
C SER A 249 8.08 16.05 -26.43
N PHE A 250 7.50 14.96 -26.92
CA PHE A 250 6.56 15.02 -28.05
C PHE A 250 5.33 15.87 -27.70
N ASN A 251 4.69 15.65 -26.54
CA ASN A 251 3.52 16.42 -26.12
C ASN A 251 3.77 17.92 -26.05
N ILE A 252 4.91 18.34 -25.50
CA ILE A 252 5.28 19.76 -25.43
C ILE A 252 5.38 20.32 -26.85
N PHE A 253 6.04 19.62 -27.76
CA PHE A 253 6.21 20.06 -29.14
C PHE A 253 4.88 20.09 -29.90
N ARG A 254 4.03 19.06 -29.77
CA ARG A 254 2.66 19.01 -30.30
C ARG A 254 1.85 20.22 -29.84
N VAL A 255 1.88 20.54 -28.54
CA VAL A 255 1.15 21.70 -27.99
C VAL A 255 1.71 23.03 -28.53
N GLN A 256 3.02 23.12 -28.80
CA GLN A 256 3.62 24.29 -29.43
C GLN A 256 3.11 24.49 -30.86
N ILE A 257 3.13 23.43 -31.68
CA ILE A 257 2.60 23.45 -33.05
C ILE A 257 1.10 23.76 -33.05
N MET A 258 0.33 23.07 -32.19
CA MET A 258 -1.11 23.31 -32.01
C MET A 258 -1.42 24.78 -31.74
N LYS A 259 -0.63 25.46 -30.90
CA LYS A 259 -0.85 26.88 -30.55
C LYS A 259 -0.58 27.86 -31.69
N GLN A 260 0.08 27.44 -32.78
CA GLN A 260 0.30 28.29 -33.96
C GLN A 260 -0.97 28.42 -34.82
N PHE A 261 -1.87 27.42 -34.76
CA PHE A 261 -3.12 27.41 -35.50
C PHE A 261 -4.24 28.16 -34.79
N ASN A 262 -5.21 28.66 -35.55
CA ASN A 262 -6.40 29.29 -35.00
C ASN A 262 -7.28 28.24 -34.28
N LYS A 263 -7.83 28.57 -33.12
CA LYS A 263 -8.68 27.68 -32.30
C LYS A 263 -9.88 27.07 -33.04
N ARG A 264 -10.33 27.69 -34.14
CA ARG A 264 -11.46 27.20 -34.97
C ARG A 264 -11.02 26.30 -36.12
N SER A 265 -9.73 26.24 -36.44
CA SER A 265 -9.21 25.49 -37.60
C SER A 265 -9.27 23.97 -37.37
N ARG A 266 -9.22 23.19 -38.46
CA ARG A 266 -9.26 21.72 -38.41
C ARG A 266 -8.00 21.18 -37.74
N GLU A 267 -6.85 21.74 -38.08
CA GLU A 267 -5.50 21.42 -37.60
C GLU A 267 -5.40 21.60 -36.07
N TYR A 268 -5.90 22.71 -35.54
CA TYR A 268 -5.93 22.94 -34.09
C TYR A 268 -6.72 21.85 -33.36
N LYS A 269 -7.87 21.46 -33.92
CA LYS A 269 -8.72 20.43 -33.32
C LYS A 269 -8.09 19.04 -33.41
N LEU A 270 -7.44 18.72 -34.54
CA LEU A 270 -6.75 17.45 -34.79
C LEU A 270 -5.60 17.26 -33.81
N LEU A 271 -4.90 18.34 -33.45
CA LEU A 271 -3.83 18.27 -32.47
C LEU A 271 -4.35 18.34 -31.03
N LYS A 272 -5.51 18.97 -30.77
CA LYS A 272 -6.02 19.19 -29.40
C LYS A 272 -6.90 18.05 -28.87
N SER A 273 -7.95 17.70 -29.58
CA SER A 273 -8.99 16.79 -29.08
C SER A 273 -8.46 15.36 -28.93
N PRO A 274 -7.83 14.75 -29.96
CA PRO A 274 -7.34 13.38 -29.90
C PRO A 274 -5.89 13.31 -29.38
N TRP A 275 -5.46 14.23 -28.51
CA TRP A 275 -4.06 14.30 -28.06
C TRP A 275 -3.53 13.00 -27.46
N LYS A 276 -4.41 12.18 -26.86
CA LYS A 276 -4.11 10.87 -26.31
C LYS A 276 -3.73 9.85 -27.38
N LEU A 277 -4.30 9.92 -28.59
CA LEU A 277 -4.00 9.00 -29.69
C LEU A 277 -2.53 9.09 -30.10
N TYR A 278 -1.94 10.29 -30.06
CA TYR A 278 -0.53 10.46 -30.39
C TYR A 278 0.44 9.88 -29.34
N LEU A 279 -0.03 9.52 -28.15
CA LEU A 279 0.79 8.89 -27.11
C LEU A 279 0.60 7.37 -27.05
N MET A 280 -0.47 6.88 -27.68
CA MET A 280 -0.69 5.45 -27.86
C MET A 280 0.33 4.89 -28.84
N LYS A 281 0.64 3.60 -28.68
CA LYS A 281 1.47 2.87 -29.65
C LYS A 281 0.76 2.84 -31.00
N TYR A 282 1.49 3.14 -32.06
CA TYR A 282 0.92 3.20 -33.41
C TYR A 282 0.20 1.91 -33.82
N ASP A 283 0.78 0.74 -33.48
CA ASP A 283 0.18 -0.57 -33.77
C ASP A 283 -1.14 -0.83 -33.03
N LYS A 284 -1.39 -0.12 -31.93
CA LYS A 284 -2.62 -0.22 -31.13
C LYS A 284 -3.71 0.75 -31.61
N LEU A 285 -3.44 1.62 -32.59
CA LEU A 285 -4.45 2.51 -33.16
C LEU A 285 -5.46 1.71 -33.98
N ASN A 286 -6.74 2.07 -33.87
CA ASN A 286 -7.78 1.46 -34.66
C ASN A 286 -7.66 1.87 -36.14
N LYS A 287 -7.40 0.89 -37.00
CA LYS A 287 -7.24 1.07 -38.46
C LYS A 287 -8.48 0.68 -39.27
N THR A 288 -9.38 -0.10 -38.68
CA THR A 288 -10.42 -0.83 -39.42
C THR A 288 -11.81 -0.22 -39.30
N THR A 289 -12.15 0.39 -38.16
CA THR A 289 -13.50 0.93 -37.94
C THR A 289 -13.48 2.46 -37.93
N PRO A 290 -13.90 3.14 -39.02
CA PRO A 290 -14.05 4.59 -39.03
C PRO A 290 -15.23 5.00 -38.15
N TYR A 291 -15.09 6.09 -37.41
CA TYR A 291 -16.18 6.69 -36.63
C TYR A 291 -16.36 8.16 -37.01
N TYR A 292 -17.60 8.64 -36.95
CA TYR A 292 -17.89 10.05 -37.22
C TYR A 292 -17.50 10.91 -36.02
N ASP A 293 -16.54 11.82 -36.21
CA ASP A 293 -16.15 12.78 -35.19
C ASP A 293 -16.80 14.15 -35.46
N TRP A 294 -17.63 14.58 -34.52
CA TRP A 294 -18.38 15.84 -34.63
C TRP A 294 -17.47 17.09 -34.65
N HIS A 295 -16.22 17.00 -34.18
CA HIS A 295 -15.28 18.12 -34.21
C HIS A 295 -14.69 18.35 -35.60
N PHE A 296 -14.45 17.26 -36.35
CA PHE A 296 -13.88 17.25 -37.70
C PHE A 296 -14.95 17.26 -38.79
N LYS A 297 -16.19 16.87 -38.44
CA LYS A 297 -17.33 16.66 -39.35
C LYS A 297 -17.01 15.63 -40.43
N ASP A 298 -16.32 14.57 -40.05
CA ASP A 298 -15.77 13.57 -40.96
C ASP A 298 -15.77 12.17 -40.32
N CYS A 299 -15.78 11.12 -41.14
CA CYS A 299 -15.71 9.71 -40.74
C CYS A 299 -14.27 9.22 -40.89
N LEU A 300 -13.51 9.21 -39.79
CA LEU A 300 -12.09 8.86 -39.80
C LEU A 300 -11.79 7.70 -38.85
N THR A 301 -10.74 6.95 -39.14
CA THR A 301 -10.17 5.96 -38.21
C THR A 301 -9.20 6.68 -37.25
N GLN A 302 -8.81 6.04 -36.15
CA GLN A 302 -7.84 6.64 -35.24
C GLN A 302 -6.48 6.85 -35.93
N GLU A 303 -6.11 5.94 -36.83
CA GLU A 303 -4.91 6.08 -37.66
C GLU A 303 -5.00 7.30 -38.58
N HIS A 304 -6.11 7.48 -39.32
CA HIS A 304 -6.29 8.65 -40.18
C HIS A 304 -6.28 9.96 -39.38
N VAL A 305 -6.91 10.00 -38.19
CA VAL A 305 -6.88 11.21 -37.34
C VAL A 305 -5.47 11.58 -36.92
N VAL A 306 -4.63 10.59 -36.58
CA VAL A 306 -3.23 10.83 -36.21
C VAL A 306 -2.44 11.28 -37.44
N LEU A 307 -2.55 10.58 -38.57
CA LEU A 307 -1.83 10.92 -39.81
C LEU A 307 -2.19 12.33 -40.29
N ASP A 308 -3.47 12.68 -40.40
CA ASP A 308 -3.95 14.02 -40.78
C ASP A 308 -3.40 15.13 -39.85
N GLY A 309 -3.21 14.81 -38.57
CA GLY A 309 -2.64 15.76 -37.61
C GLY A 309 -1.11 15.87 -37.71
N LEU A 310 -0.42 14.79 -38.10
CA LEU A 310 1.00 14.80 -38.38
C LEU A 310 1.32 15.53 -39.70
N ASP A 311 0.43 15.44 -40.69
CA ASP A 311 0.51 16.17 -41.98
C ASP A 311 0.52 17.69 -41.80
N CYS A 312 0.11 18.20 -40.64
CA CYS A 312 0.16 19.63 -40.32
C CYS A 312 1.59 20.18 -40.26
N ASP A 313 2.59 19.37 -39.89
CA ASP A 313 4.00 19.78 -39.81
C ASP A 313 4.96 18.58 -39.92
N GLN A 314 5.88 18.66 -40.88
CA GLN A 314 6.87 17.59 -41.14
C GLN A 314 7.78 17.30 -39.94
N THR A 315 8.09 18.32 -39.12
CA THR A 315 8.94 18.13 -37.92
C THR A 315 8.18 17.39 -36.83
N LEU A 316 6.87 17.65 -36.71
CA LEU A 316 5.98 16.96 -35.77
C LEU A 316 5.85 15.48 -36.14
N GLU A 317 5.64 15.19 -37.43
CA GLU A 317 5.62 13.83 -37.97
C GLU A 317 6.90 13.06 -37.63
N ASN A 318 8.06 13.61 -37.98
CA ASN A 318 9.35 12.98 -37.66
C ASN A 318 9.51 12.74 -36.15
N THR A 319 9.10 13.72 -35.32
CA THR A 319 9.19 13.60 -33.86
C THR A 319 8.30 12.48 -33.32
N TYR A 320 7.12 12.30 -33.90
CA TYR A 320 6.20 11.22 -33.56
C TYR A 320 6.80 9.85 -33.89
N TRP A 321 7.30 9.67 -35.12
CA TRP A 321 7.87 8.39 -35.54
C TRP A 321 9.11 8.00 -34.74
N VAL A 322 10.00 8.96 -34.44
CA VAL A 322 11.13 8.72 -33.54
C VAL A 322 10.66 8.24 -32.17
N MET A 323 9.66 8.89 -31.58
CA MET A 323 9.11 8.46 -30.29
C MET A 323 8.55 7.02 -30.36
N GLN A 324 7.76 6.70 -31.38
CA GLN A 324 7.15 5.37 -31.56
C GLN A 324 8.21 4.28 -31.78
N ASP A 325 9.21 4.57 -32.61
CA ASP A 325 10.32 3.65 -32.86
C ASP A 325 11.15 3.38 -31.60
N PHE A 326 11.40 4.40 -30.78
CA PHE A 326 12.04 4.23 -29.48
C PHE A 326 11.20 3.39 -28.53
N MET A 327 9.89 3.65 -28.43
CA MET A 327 8.99 2.88 -27.56
C MET A 327 8.93 1.41 -27.97
N THR A 328 8.96 1.13 -29.27
CA THR A 328 8.99 -0.23 -29.83
C THR A 328 10.32 -0.91 -29.52
N ALA A 329 11.45 -0.22 -29.78
CA ALA A 329 12.77 -0.76 -29.51
C ALA A 329 13.02 -1.05 -28.02
N ILE A 330 12.47 -0.24 -27.10
CA ILE A 330 12.54 -0.50 -25.66
C ILE A 330 11.71 -1.73 -25.27
N GLN A 331 10.55 -1.94 -25.89
CA GLN A 331 9.70 -3.10 -25.61
C GLN A 331 10.34 -4.41 -26.10
N ASP A 332 10.90 -4.39 -27.31
CA ASP A 332 11.48 -5.57 -27.95
C ASP A 332 12.91 -5.86 -27.44
N ASN A 333 13.42 -5.03 -26.53
CA ASN A 333 14.81 -5.03 -26.06
C ASN A 333 15.82 -4.96 -27.22
N ASP A 334 15.49 -4.24 -28.30
CA ASP A 334 16.33 -4.11 -29.49
C ASP A 334 17.36 -2.99 -29.33
N GLU A 335 18.52 -3.37 -28.82
CA GLU A 335 19.67 -2.48 -28.63
C GLU A 335 20.11 -1.82 -29.95
N LYS A 336 20.14 -2.58 -31.06
CA LYS A 336 20.65 -2.08 -32.35
C LYS A 336 19.75 -0.99 -32.91
N LYS A 337 18.42 -1.16 -32.79
CA LYS A 337 17.44 -0.15 -33.21
C LYS A 337 17.57 1.12 -32.39
N VAL A 338 17.77 1.04 -31.07
CA VAL A 338 18.01 2.22 -30.23
C VAL A 338 19.29 2.96 -30.61
N ILE A 339 20.38 2.24 -30.86
CA ILE A 339 21.64 2.85 -31.32
C ILE A 339 21.41 3.60 -32.63
N HIS A 340 20.73 2.98 -33.60
CA HIS A 340 20.41 3.62 -34.86
C HIS A 340 19.58 4.91 -34.67
N LEU A 341 18.53 4.86 -33.85
CA LEU A 341 17.66 6.01 -33.58
C LEU A 341 18.40 7.15 -32.86
N LEU A 342 19.29 6.84 -31.92
CA LEU A 342 20.13 7.85 -31.28
C LEU A 342 21.02 8.55 -32.31
N HIS A 343 21.65 7.81 -33.23
CA HIS A 343 22.54 8.40 -34.24
C HIS A 343 21.82 9.02 -35.44
N SER A 344 20.49 8.88 -35.53
CA SER A 344 19.70 9.48 -36.60
C SER A 344 19.86 11.02 -36.65
N LYS A 345 19.89 11.57 -37.87
CA LYS A 345 19.94 13.03 -38.14
C LYS A 345 18.58 13.59 -38.53
N GLN A 346 17.49 12.92 -38.14
CA GLN A 346 16.14 13.36 -38.48
C GLN A 346 15.85 14.72 -37.84
N ASN A 347 15.10 15.55 -38.57
CA ASN A 347 14.68 16.86 -38.07
C ASN A 347 13.53 16.67 -37.08
N VAL A 348 13.80 16.83 -35.78
CA VAL A 348 12.85 16.64 -34.68
C VAL A 348 12.67 17.92 -33.87
N GLY A 349 11.56 18.01 -33.13
CA GLY A 349 11.26 19.13 -32.25
C GLY A 349 12.37 19.37 -31.23
N LYS A 350 12.57 20.64 -30.85
CA LYS A 350 13.67 21.08 -29.96
C LYS A 350 13.75 20.28 -28.65
N GLN A 351 12.63 19.97 -28.04
CA GLN A 351 12.52 19.22 -26.78
C GLN A 351 12.89 17.75 -26.98
N MET A 352 12.44 17.14 -28.08
CA MET A 352 12.84 15.77 -28.41
C MET A 352 14.34 15.70 -28.68
N HIS A 353 14.90 16.67 -29.41
CA HIS A 353 16.34 16.76 -29.61
C HIS A 353 17.10 16.84 -28.27
N GLN A 354 16.61 17.62 -27.30
CA GLN A 354 17.19 17.67 -25.95
C GLN A 354 17.08 16.34 -25.18
N THR A 355 15.95 15.61 -25.32
CA THR A 355 15.80 14.26 -24.76
C THR A 355 16.82 13.30 -25.37
N LEU A 356 16.96 13.29 -26.70
CA LEU A 356 17.93 12.44 -27.40
C LEU A 356 19.37 12.80 -27.04
N LEU A 357 19.70 14.08 -26.84
CA LEU A 357 21.00 14.49 -26.33
C LEU A 357 21.23 14.00 -24.90
N THR A 358 20.19 13.99 -24.06
CA THR A 358 20.26 13.43 -22.69
C THR A 358 20.51 11.93 -22.72
N PHE A 359 19.85 11.20 -23.62
CA PHE A 359 20.10 9.77 -23.82
C PHE A 359 21.51 9.51 -24.36
N LYS A 360 22.01 10.32 -25.32
CA LYS A 360 23.39 10.25 -25.82
C LYS A 360 24.42 10.50 -24.72
N ARG A 361 24.18 11.45 -23.82
CA ARG A 361 25.07 11.71 -22.68
C ARG A 361 25.11 10.53 -21.70
N ASN A 362 24.01 9.79 -21.59
CA ASN A 362 23.88 8.60 -20.75
C ASN A 362 23.82 7.30 -21.57
N TYR A 363 24.55 7.26 -22.70
CA TYR A 363 24.45 6.19 -23.69
C TYR A 363 24.57 4.78 -23.09
N SER A 364 25.63 4.53 -22.30
CA SER A 364 25.83 3.21 -21.67
C SER A 364 24.70 2.83 -20.71
N GLY A 365 24.17 3.80 -19.95
CA GLY A 365 23.08 3.54 -19.01
C GLY A 365 21.74 3.26 -19.69
N VAL A 366 21.50 3.89 -20.84
CA VAL A 366 20.32 3.65 -21.69
C VAL A 366 20.35 2.24 -22.27
N LEU A 367 21.49 1.79 -22.82
CA LEU A 367 21.63 0.44 -23.36
C LEU A 367 21.49 -0.63 -22.26
N ASN A 368 22.08 -0.38 -21.08
CA ASN A 368 21.91 -1.24 -19.92
C ASN A 368 20.44 -1.27 -19.45
N GLY A 369 19.71 -0.16 -19.53
CA GLY A 369 18.27 -0.09 -19.21
C GLY A 369 17.41 -0.99 -20.10
N ILE A 370 17.78 -1.13 -21.37
CA ILE A 370 17.07 -1.94 -22.36
C ILE A 370 17.40 -3.42 -22.21
N THR A 371 18.65 -3.76 -21.89
CA THR A 371 19.10 -5.16 -21.76
C THR A 371 18.82 -5.78 -20.39
N SER A 372 18.60 -4.95 -19.36
CA SER A 372 18.41 -5.38 -17.97
C SER A 372 16.96 -5.73 -17.63
N THR A 373 16.78 -6.67 -16.70
CA THR A 373 15.48 -7.01 -16.11
C THR A 373 15.04 -6.01 -15.04
N TYR A 374 15.97 -5.24 -14.46
CA TYR A 374 15.69 -4.31 -13.36
C TYR A 374 14.94 -3.05 -13.81
N SER A 375 14.03 -2.54 -12.98
CA SER A 375 13.27 -1.29 -13.18
C SER A 375 12.87 -0.72 -11.82
N ASN A 376 12.70 0.61 -11.76
CA ASN A 376 12.16 1.28 -10.57
C ASN A 376 10.63 1.15 -10.44
N GLY A 377 9.95 0.48 -11.38
CA GLY A 377 8.48 0.35 -11.41
C GLY A 377 7.83 -0.34 -10.20
N CYS A 378 8.61 -0.94 -9.28
CA CYS A 378 8.13 -1.43 -7.98
C CYS A 378 7.59 -0.32 -7.06
N LEU A 379 7.90 0.94 -7.34
CA LEU A 379 7.42 2.11 -6.58
C LEU A 379 6.06 2.63 -7.08
N GLU A 380 5.50 2.09 -8.17
CA GLU A 380 4.32 2.64 -8.83
C GLU A 380 3.22 1.57 -9.07
N GLY A 381 2.35 1.37 -8.08
CA GLY A 381 1.11 0.60 -8.26
C GLY A 381 0.25 0.48 -7.01
N VAL A 382 -0.76 1.36 -6.86
CA VAL A 382 -1.75 1.33 -5.76
C VAL A 382 -2.48 -0.04 -5.67
N MET A 383 -2.66 -0.72 -6.80
CA MET A 383 -3.25 -2.07 -6.85
C MET A 383 -2.34 -3.14 -6.23
N ASP A 384 -1.04 -3.09 -6.53
CA ASP A 384 -0.07 -4.02 -5.97
C ASP A 384 0.12 -3.79 -4.48
N GLU A 385 0.19 -2.53 -4.05
CA GLU A 385 0.21 -2.15 -2.63
C GLU A 385 -1.04 -2.68 -1.89
N SER A 386 -2.24 -2.47 -2.45
CA SER A 386 -3.49 -2.94 -1.84
C SER A 386 -3.50 -4.46 -1.68
N LEU A 387 -3.08 -5.22 -2.70
CA LEU A 387 -3.02 -6.68 -2.63
C LEU A 387 -1.96 -7.17 -1.64
N ASP A 388 -0.79 -6.53 -1.61
CA ASP A 388 0.30 -6.92 -0.71
C ASP A 388 -0.09 -6.68 0.75
N ARG A 389 -0.87 -5.64 1.05
CA ARG A 389 -1.43 -5.43 2.41
C ARG A 389 -2.42 -6.52 2.80
N LEU A 390 -3.30 -6.96 1.90
CA LEU A 390 -4.24 -8.06 2.19
C LEU A 390 -3.54 -9.38 2.45
N ILE A 391 -2.43 -9.64 1.75
CA ILE A 391 -1.64 -10.87 1.89
C ILE A 391 -0.81 -10.82 3.18
N ASN A 392 -0.09 -9.72 3.40
CA ASN A 392 0.94 -9.62 4.45
C ASN A 392 0.36 -9.17 5.80
N GLU A 393 -0.50 -8.15 5.81
CA GLU A 393 -1.10 -7.61 7.04
C GLU A 393 -2.34 -8.40 7.50
N LYS A 394 -2.87 -9.28 6.63
CA LYS A 394 -4.10 -10.07 6.85
C LYS A 394 -5.33 -9.23 7.21
N LYS A 395 -5.36 -7.98 6.75
CA LYS A 395 -6.52 -7.10 6.95
C LYS A 395 -7.72 -7.54 6.12
N SER A 396 -8.90 -7.27 6.67
CA SER A 396 -10.16 -7.30 5.94
C SER A 396 -10.25 -6.11 4.96
N ILE A 397 -11.18 -6.13 4.02
CA ILE A 397 -11.36 -5.00 3.09
C ILE A 397 -12.81 -4.70 2.78
N ILE A 398 -13.12 -3.40 2.78
CA ILE A 398 -14.40 -2.82 2.38
C ILE A 398 -14.18 -2.01 1.12
N ARG A 399 -14.95 -2.23 0.06
CA ARG A 399 -14.75 -1.52 -1.20
C ARG A 399 -15.95 -0.65 -1.55
N PHE A 400 -15.72 0.60 -1.88
CA PHE A 400 -16.76 1.51 -2.36
C PHE A 400 -16.65 1.66 -3.87
N GLY A 401 -17.72 1.32 -4.59
CA GLY A 401 -17.91 1.56 -6.01
C GLY A 401 -18.90 2.70 -6.27
N ASP A 402 -19.25 2.87 -7.54
CA ASP A 402 -20.26 3.82 -8.00
C ASP A 402 -21.67 3.51 -7.43
N GLY A 403 -21.99 2.23 -7.24
CA GLY A 403 -23.25 1.79 -6.66
C GLY A 403 -23.42 2.19 -5.19
N GLU A 404 -22.39 2.00 -4.36
CA GLU A 404 -22.43 2.41 -2.95
C GLU A 404 -22.55 3.94 -2.80
N LEU A 405 -21.83 4.69 -3.62
CA LEU A 405 -21.92 6.16 -3.62
C LEU A 405 -23.31 6.64 -4.07
N SER A 406 -23.94 5.96 -5.03
CA SER A 406 -25.32 6.23 -5.44
C SER A 406 -26.31 6.03 -4.29
N LEU A 407 -26.14 4.97 -3.49
CA LEU A 407 -26.95 4.71 -2.29
C LEU A 407 -26.74 5.76 -1.20
N ILE A 408 -25.51 6.23 -1.00
CA ILE A 408 -25.21 7.33 -0.06
C ILE A 408 -25.95 8.61 -0.50
N ASN A 409 -26.04 8.84 -1.82
CA ASN A 409 -26.75 9.99 -2.40
C ASN A 409 -28.27 9.82 -2.54
N GLY A 410 -28.85 8.77 -1.96
CA GLY A 410 -30.30 8.60 -1.94
C GLY A 410 -30.91 7.82 -3.11
N LYS A 411 -30.09 7.22 -3.99
CA LYS A 411 -30.54 6.50 -5.18
C LYS A 411 -30.35 4.99 -5.01
N GLY A 412 -31.40 4.22 -5.26
CA GLY A 412 -31.30 2.75 -5.30
C GLY A 412 -30.50 2.27 -6.52
N ILE A 413 -29.99 1.05 -6.44
CA ILE A 413 -29.29 0.35 -7.52
C ILE A 413 -30.02 -0.94 -7.89
N THR A 414 -29.70 -1.53 -9.05
CA THR A 414 -30.45 -2.66 -9.65
C THR A 414 -30.71 -3.83 -8.70
N TYR A 415 -29.72 -4.19 -7.89
CA TYR A 415 -29.78 -5.31 -6.95
C TYR A 415 -29.95 -4.88 -5.49
N GLN A 416 -30.05 -3.59 -5.19
CA GLN A 416 -30.27 -3.08 -3.84
C GLN A 416 -31.09 -1.79 -3.87
N ALA A 417 -32.34 -1.88 -3.43
CA ALA A 417 -33.20 -0.75 -3.23
C ALA A 417 -32.61 0.21 -2.19
N TYR A 418 -32.90 1.51 -2.36
CA TYR A 418 -32.49 2.52 -1.38
C TYR A 418 -33.08 2.19 -0.01
N ASN A 419 -32.21 2.17 0.99
CA ASN A 419 -32.57 2.07 2.39
C ASN A 419 -31.79 3.15 3.17
N LYS A 420 -32.51 3.89 4.01
CA LYS A 420 -31.95 5.04 4.73
C LYS A 420 -30.86 4.64 5.73
N ASP A 421 -31.05 3.51 6.41
CA ASP A 421 -30.10 3.01 7.41
C ASP A 421 -28.83 2.49 6.74
N LEU A 422 -28.97 1.74 5.64
CA LEU A 422 -27.86 1.31 4.80
C LEU A 422 -27.06 2.52 4.29
N SER A 423 -27.74 3.52 3.73
CA SER A 423 -27.13 4.75 3.24
C SER A 423 -26.31 5.47 4.32
N LYS A 424 -26.87 5.60 5.52
CA LYS A 424 -26.19 6.20 6.68
C LYS A 424 -24.97 5.40 7.10
N LYS A 425 -25.08 4.07 7.18
CA LYS A 425 -23.99 3.16 7.57
C LYS A 425 -22.86 3.21 6.55
N LEU A 426 -23.16 3.12 5.26
CA LEU A 426 -22.18 3.25 4.17
C LEU A 426 -21.43 4.59 4.24
N LYS A 427 -22.15 5.69 4.48
CA LYS A 427 -21.54 7.02 4.64
C LYS A 427 -20.63 7.11 5.86
N GLN A 428 -20.99 6.47 6.98
CA GLN A 428 -20.16 6.42 8.18
C GLN A 428 -18.86 5.65 7.94
N ILE A 429 -18.95 4.47 7.31
CA ILE A 429 -17.78 3.64 6.98
C ILE A 429 -16.84 4.41 6.05
N LEU A 430 -17.39 5.04 5.00
CA LEU A 430 -16.61 5.79 4.03
C LEU A 430 -15.81 6.93 4.71
N PHE A 431 -16.44 7.72 5.58
CA PHE A 431 -15.74 8.81 6.26
C PHE A 431 -14.83 8.38 7.42
N ALA A 432 -15.10 7.23 8.04
CA ALA A 432 -14.23 6.69 9.08
C ALA A 432 -12.88 6.23 8.50
N GLY A 433 -12.86 5.76 7.24
CA GLY A 433 -11.66 5.25 6.58
C GLY A 433 -11.24 3.87 7.13
N GLY A 434 -10.05 3.43 6.71
CA GLY A 434 -9.46 2.17 7.19
C GLY A 434 -9.02 2.25 8.66
N ASN A 435 -8.89 1.08 9.28
CA ASN A 435 -8.40 0.92 10.64
C ASN A 435 -7.43 -0.28 10.75
N ASN A 436 -7.11 -0.72 11.97
CA ASN A 436 -6.17 -1.82 12.18
C ASN A 436 -6.68 -3.19 11.71
N LYS A 437 -8.00 -3.38 11.59
CA LYS A 437 -8.65 -4.64 11.22
C LYS A 437 -9.05 -4.70 9.74
N TYR A 438 -9.48 -3.58 9.15
CA TYR A 438 -9.84 -3.52 7.73
C TYR A 438 -9.35 -2.25 7.05
N ASP A 439 -9.07 -2.36 5.76
CA ASP A 439 -8.87 -1.20 4.89
C ASP A 439 -10.19 -0.83 4.19
N VAL A 440 -10.38 0.46 3.93
CA VAL A 440 -11.49 0.97 3.10
C VAL A 440 -10.92 1.38 1.74
N ALA A 441 -11.58 0.96 0.67
CA ALA A 441 -11.12 1.15 -0.69
C ALA A 441 -12.06 2.05 -1.49
N LEU A 442 -11.48 2.84 -2.39
CA LEU A 442 -12.17 3.66 -3.38
C LEU A 442 -11.69 3.33 -4.80
N PRO A 443 -12.46 3.70 -5.84
CA PRO A 443 -12.05 3.46 -7.22
C PRO A 443 -10.76 4.23 -7.53
N ASP A 444 -9.79 3.57 -8.16
CA ASP A 444 -8.51 4.16 -8.53
C ASP A 444 -8.62 4.98 -9.82
N VAL A 445 -9.26 6.15 -9.68
CA VAL A 445 -9.66 7.03 -10.79
C VAL A 445 -9.37 8.50 -10.53
N PHE A 446 -8.88 8.86 -9.34
CA PHE A 446 -8.74 10.26 -8.91
C PHE A 446 -7.49 10.93 -9.47
N GLU A 447 -6.40 10.19 -9.65
CA GLU A 447 -5.16 10.74 -10.22
C GLU A 447 -5.16 10.70 -11.75
N SER A 448 -5.54 9.56 -12.31
CA SER A 448 -5.58 9.34 -13.76
C SER A 448 -6.61 8.30 -14.13
N LEU A 449 -7.26 8.52 -15.26
CA LEU A 449 -8.11 7.52 -15.91
C LEU A 449 -7.41 6.86 -17.10
N GLU A 450 -6.14 7.19 -17.39
CA GLU A 450 -5.46 6.83 -18.64
C GLU A 450 -5.40 5.31 -18.88
N ASP A 451 -5.28 4.53 -17.80
CA ASP A 451 -5.24 3.07 -17.78
C ASP A 451 -6.52 2.38 -18.26
N TYR A 452 -7.65 3.09 -18.30
CA TYR A 452 -8.97 2.52 -18.57
C TYR A 452 -9.47 2.80 -20.00
N GLY A 453 -10.32 1.91 -20.51
CA GLY A 453 -10.98 2.07 -21.82
C GLY A 453 -11.87 3.32 -21.89
N GLN A 454 -12.20 3.75 -23.11
CA GLN A 454 -12.95 5.00 -23.33
C GLN A 454 -14.33 5.00 -22.64
N TYR A 455 -15.05 3.89 -22.70
CA TYR A 455 -16.34 3.75 -22.01
C TYR A 455 -16.22 4.01 -20.50
N THR A 456 -15.21 3.45 -19.86
CA THR A 456 -14.94 3.64 -18.43
C THR A 456 -14.56 5.08 -18.12
N LYS A 457 -13.71 5.70 -18.96
CA LYS A 457 -13.38 7.13 -18.87
C LYS A 457 -14.64 7.99 -18.90
N ASP A 458 -15.48 7.79 -19.92
CA ASP A 458 -16.71 8.55 -20.11
C ASP A 458 -17.64 8.38 -18.91
N PHE A 459 -17.80 7.15 -18.40
CA PHE A 459 -18.60 6.88 -17.21
C PHE A 459 -18.09 7.65 -15.98
N TYR A 460 -16.78 7.62 -15.71
CA TYR A 460 -16.22 8.28 -14.54
C TYR A 460 -16.27 9.82 -14.66
N GLU A 461 -15.92 10.36 -15.83
CA GLU A 461 -15.91 11.81 -16.09
C GLU A 461 -17.32 12.41 -16.11
N THR A 462 -18.28 11.76 -16.78
CA THR A 462 -19.61 12.35 -17.01
C THR A 462 -20.64 11.98 -15.96
N ASN A 463 -20.50 10.82 -15.31
CA ASN A 463 -21.51 10.30 -14.39
C ASN A 463 -21.00 10.19 -12.96
N PHE A 464 -19.85 9.55 -12.72
CA PHE A 464 -19.34 9.32 -11.36
C PHE A 464 -18.95 10.63 -10.67
N PHE A 465 -18.03 11.42 -11.24
CA PHE A 465 -17.57 12.65 -10.59
C PHE A 465 -18.67 13.69 -10.50
N PHE A 466 -19.47 13.84 -11.55
CA PHE A 466 -20.59 14.80 -11.59
C PHE A 466 -21.61 14.53 -10.49
N ASN A 467 -22.07 13.28 -10.33
CA ASN A 467 -23.08 12.96 -9.32
C ASN A 467 -22.53 12.94 -7.89
N ASN A 468 -21.23 12.74 -7.71
CA ASN A 468 -20.62 12.54 -6.40
C ASN A 468 -19.76 13.71 -5.92
N GLN A 469 -19.71 14.82 -6.66
CA GLN A 469 -18.81 15.95 -6.38
C GLN A 469 -18.86 16.43 -4.92
N TYR A 470 -20.08 16.63 -4.38
CA TYR A 470 -20.24 17.06 -2.99
C TYR A 470 -19.72 16.02 -2.00
N LEU A 471 -20.12 14.76 -2.16
CA LEU A 471 -19.69 13.66 -1.28
C LEU A 471 -18.17 13.49 -1.32
N LEU A 472 -17.57 13.49 -2.52
CA LEU A 472 -16.12 13.35 -2.71
C LEU A 472 -15.35 14.54 -2.09
N SER A 473 -15.89 15.75 -2.16
CA SER A 473 -15.27 16.91 -1.48
C SER A 473 -15.30 16.80 0.05
N GLU A 474 -16.30 16.12 0.62
CA GLU A 474 -16.33 15.81 2.05
C GLU A 474 -15.37 14.66 2.39
N VAL A 475 -15.22 13.68 1.51
CA VAL A 475 -14.24 12.58 1.65
C VAL A 475 -12.82 13.15 1.66
N GLU A 476 -12.51 14.09 0.75
CA GLU A 476 -11.19 14.74 0.70
C GLU A 476 -10.81 15.41 2.02
N LYS A 477 -11.77 16.04 2.72
CA LYS A 477 -11.55 16.69 4.02
C LYS A 477 -11.19 15.73 5.16
N THR A 478 -11.46 14.43 4.99
CA THR A 478 -11.09 13.43 6.01
C THR A 478 -9.59 13.14 6.04
N GLU A 479 -8.86 13.46 4.96
CA GLU A 479 -7.44 13.11 4.78
C GLU A 479 -7.13 11.62 4.95
N ASN A 480 -8.15 10.75 4.84
CA ASN A 480 -7.99 9.30 4.92
C ASN A 480 -7.28 8.75 3.68
N ILE A 481 -6.50 7.68 3.87
CA ILE A 481 -5.89 6.91 2.79
C ILE A 481 -6.80 5.73 2.47
N TYR A 482 -7.07 5.51 1.18
CA TYR A 482 -7.95 4.45 0.70
C TYR A 482 -7.20 3.45 -0.18
N SER A 483 -7.51 2.17 -0.05
CA SER A 483 -7.05 1.11 -0.94
C SER A 483 -7.78 1.13 -2.28
N ASN A 484 -7.41 0.23 -3.19
CA ASN A 484 -7.99 0.17 -4.54
C ASN A 484 -9.25 -0.72 -4.61
N THR A 485 -10.40 -0.16 -4.95
CA THR A 485 -11.65 -0.92 -5.17
C THR A 485 -11.55 -1.92 -6.32
N PHE A 486 -10.67 -1.66 -7.29
CA PHE A 486 -10.47 -2.49 -8.48
C PHE A 486 -9.64 -3.75 -8.25
N ILE A 487 -9.30 -4.11 -7.01
CA ILE A 487 -8.83 -5.48 -6.72
C ILE A 487 -9.84 -6.54 -7.16
N SER A 488 -11.14 -6.19 -7.21
CA SER A 488 -12.20 -7.04 -7.76
C SER A 488 -12.41 -6.89 -9.27
N ARG A 489 -11.79 -5.88 -9.89
CA ARG A 489 -11.93 -5.51 -11.31
C ARG A 489 -10.57 -5.38 -12.02
N PRO A 490 -9.72 -6.42 -12.01
CA PRO A 490 -8.33 -6.31 -12.47
C PRO A 490 -8.14 -6.46 -13.99
N TYR A 491 -9.19 -6.60 -14.81
CA TYR A 491 -9.04 -7.00 -16.22
C TYR A 491 -9.82 -6.18 -17.26
N ILE A 492 -11.14 -6.26 -17.31
CA ILE A 492 -11.89 -5.95 -18.54
C ILE A 492 -11.81 -4.48 -18.94
N ASP A 493 -11.91 -3.59 -17.96
CA ASP A 493 -11.99 -2.14 -18.15
C ASP A 493 -10.61 -1.52 -18.45
N ARG A 494 -9.51 -2.28 -18.37
CA ARG A 494 -8.14 -1.81 -18.64
C ARG A 494 -7.76 -1.87 -20.11
N ILE A 495 -7.00 -0.87 -20.55
CA ILE A 495 -6.37 -0.85 -21.89
C ILE A 495 -5.24 -1.87 -21.96
N ASP A 496 -4.33 -1.82 -20.99
CA ASP A 496 -3.25 -2.80 -20.87
C ASP A 496 -3.63 -3.90 -19.87
N LYS A 497 -3.75 -5.12 -20.39
CA LYS A 497 -4.15 -6.33 -19.67
C LYS A 497 -2.95 -7.21 -19.29
N ALA A 498 -1.72 -6.79 -19.62
CA ALA A 498 -0.51 -7.58 -19.36
C ALA A 498 -0.31 -7.89 -17.86
N LYS A 499 -0.67 -6.95 -16.98
CA LYS A 499 -0.54 -7.10 -15.52
C LYS A 499 -1.63 -7.97 -14.89
N SER A 500 -2.76 -8.19 -15.56
CA SER A 500 -3.93 -8.86 -14.97
C SER A 500 -3.64 -10.28 -14.50
N ALA A 501 -2.84 -11.04 -15.26
CA ALA A 501 -2.41 -12.38 -14.83
C ALA A 501 -1.65 -12.36 -13.50
N GLY A 502 -0.77 -11.36 -13.30
CA GLY A 502 -0.04 -11.15 -12.06
C GLY A 502 -0.96 -10.82 -10.88
N TRP A 503 -1.96 -9.96 -11.11
CA TRP A 503 -2.93 -9.62 -10.07
C TRP A 503 -3.85 -10.78 -9.69
N PHE A 504 -4.32 -11.59 -10.65
CA PHE A 504 -5.06 -12.81 -10.32
C PHE A 504 -4.19 -13.81 -9.55
N ASN A 505 -2.91 -13.94 -9.88
CA ASN A 505 -1.99 -14.78 -9.11
C ASN A 505 -1.82 -14.27 -7.67
N LYS A 506 -1.68 -12.95 -7.46
CA LYS A 506 -1.65 -12.35 -6.11
C LYS A 506 -2.95 -12.57 -5.36
N LEU A 507 -4.11 -12.37 -5.99
CA LEU A 507 -5.42 -12.66 -5.40
C LEU A 507 -5.50 -14.12 -4.95
N LYS A 508 -5.09 -15.07 -5.80
CA LYS A 508 -5.06 -16.50 -5.45
C LYS A 508 -4.14 -16.81 -4.26
N GLN A 509 -3.12 -16.00 -3.97
CA GLN A 509 -2.29 -16.19 -2.76
C GLN A 509 -3.05 -15.91 -1.46
N ILE A 510 -4.07 -15.03 -1.50
CA ILE A 510 -4.86 -14.68 -0.32
C ILE A 510 -5.56 -15.91 0.27
N TRP A 511 -6.05 -16.81 -0.58
CA TRP A 511 -6.81 -18.02 -0.18
C TRP A 511 -6.07 -19.34 -0.42
N LYS A 512 -4.79 -19.28 -0.79
CA LYS A 512 -3.95 -20.46 -1.01
C LYS A 512 -3.88 -21.32 0.26
N GLU A 513 -4.26 -22.58 0.15
CA GLU A 513 -4.28 -23.59 1.22
C GLU A 513 -5.12 -23.19 2.46
N LYS A 514 -6.06 -22.26 2.30
CA LYS A 514 -6.98 -21.85 3.37
C LYS A 514 -8.32 -22.56 3.24
N ASP A 515 -8.95 -22.81 4.39
CA ASP A 515 -10.36 -23.12 4.46
C ASP A 515 -11.14 -21.81 4.25
N ILE A 516 -12.05 -21.76 3.27
CA ILE A 516 -12.79 -20.55 2.92
C ILE A 516 -14.30 -20.70 3.18
N LEU A 517 -14.95 -19.58 3.49
CA LEU A 517 -16.39 -19.42 3.58
C LEU A 517 -16.80 -18.33 2.59
N ILE A 518 -17.49 -18.72 1.51
CA ILE A 518 -18.03 -17.79 0.52
C ILE A 518 -19.45 -17.40 0.93
N VAL A 519 -19.73 -16.10 0.98
CA VAL A 519 -21.07 -15.56 1.20
C VAL A 519 -21.46 -14.75 -0.03
N GLU A 520 -22.40 -15.29 -0.80
CA GLU A 520 -22.73 -14.75 -2.12
C GLU A 520 -24.23 -14.81 -2.41
N GLY A 521 -24.67 -14.09 -3.44
CA GLY A 521 -26.04 -14.20 -3.93
C GLY A 521 -26.28 -15.58 -4.56
N ALA A 522 -27.52 -16.07 -4.49
CA ALA A 522 -27.90 -17.38 -5.03
C ALA A 522 -27.57 -17.59 -6.53
N LEU A 523 -27.42 -16.51 -7.30
CA LEU A 523 -27.09 -16.54 -8.73
C LEU A 523 -25.62 -16.20 -9.03
N THR A 524 -24.82 -15.83 -8.02
CA THR A 524 -23.43 -15.41 -8.19
C THR A 524 -22.52 -16.56 -8.63
N ARG A 525 -22.60 -17.71 -7.94
CA ARG A 525 -21.90 -18.96 -8.29
C ARG A 525 -20.39 -18.76 -8.55
N SER A 526 -19.71 -18.04 -7.66
CA SER A 526 -18.31 -17.66 -7.83
C SER A 526 -17.40 -18.89 -7.81
N GLY A 527 -16.53 -19.00 -8.81
CA GLY A 527 -15.63 -20.15 -9.01
C GLY A 527 -16.27 -21.38 -9.63
N VAL A 528 -17.59 -21.41 -9.83
CA VAL A 528 -18.27 -22.58 -10.42
C VAL A 528 -17.91 -22.65 -11.90
N GLY A 529 -17.27 -23.74 -12.33
CA GLY A 529 -16.86 -23.94 -13.72
C GLY A 529 -15.55 -23.25 -14.13
N ASN A 530 -14.78 -22.70 -13.18
CA ASN A 530 -13.44 -22.14 -13.43
C ASN A 530 -12.48 -22.45 -12.27
N ASP A 531 -11.19 -22.15 -12.46
CA ASP A 531 -10.11 -22.52 -11.52
C ASP A 531 -9.76 -21.41 -10.50
N LEU A 532 -10.69 -20.49 -10.18
CA LEU A 532 -10.40 -19.34 -9.31
C LEU A 532 -10.03 -19.76 -7.88
N PHE A 533 -10.69 -20.79 -7.35
CA PHE A 533 -10.55 -21.25 -5.97
C PHE A 533 -9.93 -22.67 -5.84
N ASP A 534 -9.36 -23.23 -6.92
CA ASP A 534 -8.78 -24.59 -6.93
C ASP A 534 -7.63 -24.78 -5.95
N ASN A 535 -6.93 -23.69 -5.59
CA ASN A 535 -5.81 -23.73 -4.66
C ASN A 535 -6.21 -23.53 -3.19
N THR A 536 -7.51 -23.58 -2.88
CA THR A 536 -8.05 -23.55 -1.52
C THR A 536 -8.02 -24.95 -0.90
N LYS A 537 -8.10 -25.03 0.44
CA LYS A 537 -8.14 -26.31 1.16
C LYS A 537 -9.55 -26.88 1.24
N SER A 538 -10.54 -26.05 1.52
CA SER A 538 -11.96 -26.41 1.47
C SER A 538 -12.82 -25.18 1.23
N VAL A 539 -13.98 -25.38 0.61
CA VAL A 539 -14.97 -24.33 0.35
C VAL A 539 -16.27 -24.67 1.08
N LYS A 540 -16.85 -23.67 1.75
CA LYS A 540 -18.23 -23.68 2.23
C LYS A 540 -18.95 -22.43 1.72
N ARG A 541 -20.27 -22.52 1.49
CA ARG A 541 -21.06 -21.44 0.92
C ARG A 541 -22.32 -21.14 1.73
N ILE A 542 -22.53 -19.84 1.97
CA ILE A 542 -23.79 -19.28 2.41
C ILE A 542 -24.42 -18.58 1.22
N LEU A 543 -25.61 -19.02 0.80
CA LEU A 543 -26.36 -18.36 -0.24
C LEU A 543 -27.33 -17.35 0.38
N ALA A 544 -27.19 -16.09 -0.01
CA ALA A 544 -28.07 -15.01 0.36
C ALA A 544 -28.94 -14.59 -0.84
N PRO A 545 -29.95 -13.73 -0.64
CA PRO A 545 -30.77 -13.21 -1.73
C PRO A 545 -29.89 -12.51 -2.77
N SER A 546 -30.13 -12.76 -4.06
CA SER A 546 -29.41 -12.10 -5.16
C SER A 546 -29.69 -10.60 -5.23
N ARG A 547 -30.80 -10.15 -4.63
CA ARG A 547 -31.19 -8.73 -4.51
C ARG A 547 -31.69 -8.42 -3.11
N ASN A 548 -31.51 -7.16 -2.70
CA ASN A 548 -31.98 -6.63 -1.41
C ASN A 548 -31.48 -7.43 -0.19
N ALA A 549 -30.30 -8.05 -0.29
CA ALA A 549 -29.74 -8.88 0.77
C ALA A 549 -29.61 -8.13 2.12
N TYR A 550 -29.50 -6.79 2.10
CA TYR A 550 -29.47 -5.98 3.32
C TYR A 550 -30.70 -6.18 4.23
N GLN A 551 -31.87 -6.51 3.67
CA GLN A 551 -33.07 -6.82 4.46
C GLN A 551 -32.89 -8.05 5.36
N LYS A 552 -31.91 -8.90 5.06
CA LYS A 552 -31.60 -10.13 5.79
C LYS A 552 -30.21 -10.07 6.43
N VAL A 553 -29.58 -8.89 6.51
CA VAL A 553 -28.19 -8.72 6.99
C VAL A 553 -27.95 -9.39 8.35
N ASN A 554 -28.85 -9.21 9.32
CA ASN A 554 -28.72 -9.84 10.65
C ASN A 554 -28.70 -11.38 10.58
N LYS A 555 -29.50 -11.99 9.69
CA LYS A 555 -29.52 -13.45 9.51
C LYS A 555 -28.25 -13.94 8.81
N ILE A 556 -27.76 -13.15 7.84
CA ILE A 556 -26.53 -13.43 7.12
C ILE A 556 -25.35 -13.39 8.12
N GLU A 557 -25.25 -12.34 8.92
CA GLU A 557 -24.24 -12.18 9.95
C GLU A 557 -24.27 -13.30 10.99
N GLN A 558 -25.45 -13.68 11.47
CA GLN A 558 -25.59 -14.79 12.40
C GLN A 558 -25.05 -16.10 11.78
N MET A 559 -25.43 -16.41 10.54
CA MET A 559 -24.95 -17.64 9.91
C MET A 559 -23.45 -17.60 9.61
N ILE A 560 -22.87 -16.42 9.32
CA ILE A 560 -21.42 -16.26 9.23
C ILE A 560 -20.78 -16.60 10.58
N ARG A 561 -21.28 -16.05 11.69
CA ARG A 561 -20.75 -16.34 13.03
C ARG A 561 -20.77 -17.82 13.38
N GLU A 562 -21.84 -18.52 12.99
CA GLU A 562 -22.00 -19.96 13.23
C GLU A 562 -21.06 -20.83 12.38
N ASN A 563 -20.49 -20.30 11.29
CA ASN A 563 -19.77 -21.10 10.28
C ASN A 563 -18.39 -20.57 9.88
N ALA A 564 -17.95 -19.44 10.43
CA ALA A 564 -16.70 -18.79 10.07
C ALA A 564 -15.46 -19.34 10.80
N GLU A 565 -15.61 -20.20 11.82
CA GLU A 565 -14.49 -20.69 12.63
C GLU A 565 -13.31 -21.19 11.77
N ASP A 566 -12.13 -20.62 12.01
CA ASP A 566 -10.86 -20.84 11.30
C ASP A 566 -10.88 -20.65 9.76
N ARG A 567 -11.88 -19.92 9.23
CA ARG A 567 -12.03 -19.68 7.79
C ARG A 567 -11.71 -18.25 7.37
N LEU A 568 -11.20 -18.11 6.15
CA LEU A 568 -11.20 -16.85 5.41
C LEU A 568 -12.61 -16.63 4.85
N VAL A 569 -13.22 -15.48 5.13
CA VAL A 569 -14.57 -15.16 4.67
C VAL A 569 -14.49 -14.28 3.41
N LEU A 570 -15.07 -14.76 2.31
CA LEU A 570 -15.12 -14.04 1.03
C LEU A 570 -16.56 -13.59 0.76
N LEU A 571 -16.74 -12.30 0.49
CA LEU A 571 -18.07 -11.68 0.37
C LEU A 571 -18.30 -11.16 -1.06
N MET A 572 -19.39 -11.62 -1.68
CA MET A 572 -19.83 -11.21 -3.03
C MET A 572 -21.31 -10.82 -2.99
N LEU A 573 -21.62 -9.80 -2.18
CA LEU A 573 -23.00 -9.45 -1.80
C LEU A 573 -23.34 -7.95 -1.90
N GLY A 574 -22.71 -7.25 -2.84
CA GLY A 574 -22.99 -5.84 -3.11
C GLY A 574 -22.82 -4.94 -1.87
N PRO A 575 -23.68 -3.94 -1.66
CA PRO A 575 -23.65 -3.03 -0.50
C PRO A 575 -23.68 -3.74 0.86
N THR A 576 -24.40 -4.87 0.95
CA THR A 576 -24.53 -5.65 2.18
C THR A 576 -23.18 -6.18 2.65
N ALA A 577 -22.29 -6.56 1.73
CA ALA A 577 -20.95 -7.05 2.07
C ALA A 577 -20.16 -6.03 2.90
N LYS A 578 -20.30 -4.73 2.59
CA LYS A 578 -19.54 -3.65 3.24
C LYS A 578 -19.96 -3.50 4.69
N VAL A 579 -21.27 -3.59 4.92
CA VAL A 579 -21.85 -3.57 6.27
C VAL A 579 -21.41 -4.79 7.07
N ILE A 580 -21.45 -5.98 6.47
CA ILE A 580 -21.01 -7.22 7.13
C ILE A 580 -19.55 -7.14 7.58
N VAL A 581 -18.66 -6.61 6.72
CA VAL A 581 -17.26 -6.41 7.13
C VAL A 581 -17.19 -5.46 8.32
N ASP A 582 -17.88 -4.31 8.29
CA ASP A 582 -17.87 -3.32 9.38
C ASP A 582 -18.54 -3.80 10.69
N ASP A 583 -19.58 -4.64 10.61
CA ASP A 583 -20.34 -5.10 11.77
C ASP A 583 -19.69 -6.32 12.45
N LEU A 584 -19.05 -7.21 11.68
CA LEU A 584 -18.41 -8.43 12.20
C LEU A 584 -16.97 -8.21 12.67
N GLN A 585 -16.68 -7.04 13.25
CA GLN A 585 -15.36 -6.68 13.74
C GLN A 585 -14.96 -7.38 15.05
N ASP A 586 -15.89 -8.08 15.68
CA ASP A 586 -15.62 -8.93 16.83
C ASP A 586 -15.12 -10.33 16.45
N LEU A 587 -15.23 -10.73 15.18
CA LEU A 587 -14.57 -11.92 14.68
C LEU A 587 -13.07 -11.66 14.46
N ASP A 588 -12.25 -12.69 14.70
CA ASP A 588 -10.81 -12.68 14.38
C ASP A 588 -10.53 -13.11 12.93
N ASN A 589 -11.58 -13.46 12.19
CA ASN A 589 -11.51 -13.83 10.79
C ASN A 589 -11.12 -12.65 9.91
N GLN A 590 -10.41 -12.96 8.81
CA GLN A 590 -10.23 -12.03 7.70
C GLN A 590 -11.49 -12.08 6.80
N LEU A 591 -12.11 -10.92 6.54
CA LEU A 591 -13.30 -10.75 5.71
C LEU A 591 -12.94 -9.91 4.48
N ILE A 592 -13.13 -10.46 3.28
CA ILE A 592 -12.72 -9.82 2.03
C ILE A 592 -13.93 -9.62 1.13
N ASP A 593 -14.30 -8.36 0.91
CA ASP A 593 -15.24 -8.01 -0.15
C ASP A 593 -14.57 -8.20 -1.53
N LEU A 594 -15.00 -9.20 -2.28
CA LEU A 594 -14.50 -9.51 -3.63
C LEU A 594 -15.49 -9.17 -4.74
N GLY A 595 -16.76 -8.88 -4.41
CA GLY A 595 -17.78 -8.45 -5.37
C GLY A 595 -17.79 -9.26 -6.67
N HIS A 596 -17.52 -8.61 -7.80
CA HIS A 596 -17.64 -9.18 -9.15
C HIS A 596 -16.37 -9.89 -9.66
N ILE A 597 -15.49 -10.38 -8.77
CA ILE A 597 -14.22 -10.99 -9.18
C ILE A 597 -14.40 -12.18 -10.15
N ASP A 598 -15.48 -12.95 -10.02
CA ASP A 598 -15.72 -14.13 -10.86
C ASP A 598 -15.95 -13.75 -12.33
N SER A 599 -16.78 -12.72 -12.60
CA SER A 599 -17.01 -12.25 -13.97
C SER A 599 -15.72 -11.74 -14.62
N GLU A 600 -14.89 -11.04 -13.85
CA GLU A 600 -13.59 -10.55 -14.32
C GLU A 600 -12.61 -11.70 -14.61
N TYR A 601 -12.64 -12.74 -13.79
CA TYR A 601 -11.82 -13.93 -14.01
C TYR A 601 -12.26 -14.74 -15.23
N GLU A 602 -13.56 -14.90 -15.45
CA GLU A 602 -14.11 -15.54 -16.65
C GLU A 602 -13.71 -14.76 -17.91
N TRP A 603 -13.88 -13.43 -17.91
CA TRP A 603 -13.45 -12.59 -19.02
C TRP A 603 -11.94 -12.67 -19.27
N PHE A 604 -11.13 -12.77 -18.21
CA PHE A 604 -9.70 -12.99 -18.32
C PHE A 604 -9.37 -14.34 -18.97
N LYS A 605 -9.98 -15.44 -18.52
CA LYS A 605 -9.77 -16.79 -19.08
C LYS A 605 -10.21 -16.88 -20.53
N MET A 606 -11.26 -16.15 -20.91
CA MET A 606 -11.74 -16.07 -22.28
C MET A 606 -10.90 -15.15 -23.18
N GLY A 607 -9.97 -14.37 -22.63
CA GLY A 607 -9.28 -13.31 -23.37
C GLY A 607 -10.25 -12.24 -23.90
N ALA A 608 -11.35 -12.00 -23.18
CA ALA A 608 -12.43 -11.12 -23.64
C ALA A 608 -11.96 -9.66 -23.75
N THR A 609 -12.43 -8.98 -24.80
CA THR A 609 -12.15 -7.55 -25.05
C THR A 609 -13.34 -6.65 -24.70
N TYR A 610 -14.52 -7.23 -24.45
CA TYR A 610 -15.74 -6.56 -24.02
C TYR A 610 -16.49 -7.42 -22.98
N LYS A 611 -17.44 -6.84 -22.26
CA LYS A 611 -18.23 -7.52 -21.23
C LYS A 611 -19.20 -8.52 -21.86
N VAL A 612 -18.79 -9.78 -21.96
CA VAL A 612 -19.60 -10.89 -22.50
C VAL A 612 -20.54 -11.40 -21.41
N LYS A 613 -21.84 -11.54 -21.74
CA LYS A 613 -22.82 -12.14 -20.82
C LYS A 613 -22.56 -13.64 -20.66
N LEU A 614 -22.38 -14.10 -19.43
CA LEU A 614 -22.22 -15.51 -19.09
C LEU A 614 -23.60 -16.18 -19.06
N LYS A 615 -23.70 -17.40 -19.61
CA LYS A 615 -24.99 -18.13 -19.72
C LYS A 615 -25.44 -18.76 -18.41
N ASN A 616 -24.49 -19.14 -17.57
CA ASN A 616 -24.70 -20.12 -16.49
C ASN A 616 -24.63 -19.52 -15.08
N LYS A 617 -24.38 -18.21 -14.97
CA LYS A 617 -24.21 -17.49 -13.71
C LYS A 617 -24.39 -15.98 -13.89
N HIS A 618 -24.49 -15.25 -12.78
CA HIS A 618 -24.51 -13.79 -12.78
C HIS A 618 -23.29 -13.21 -13.53
N THR A 619 -23.52 -12.13 -14.27
CA THR A 619 -22.46 -11.42 -14.98
C THR A 619 -22.45 -9.96 -14.53
N ALA A 620 -21.28 -9.47 -14.14
CA ALA A 620 -21.09 -8.06 -13.80
C ALA A 620 -21.62 -7.13 -14.89
N GLU A 621 -22.35 -6.10 -14.47
CA GLU A 621 -23.07 -5.12 -15.28
C GLU A 621 -24.30 -5.64 -16.05
N PHE A 622 -24.59 -6.94 -16.01
CA PHE A 622 -25.88 -7.53 -16.41
C PHE A 622 -26.73 -7.86 -15.17
N ASN A 623 -26.93 -6.85 -14.33
CA ASN A 623 -27.46 -6.99 -12.98
C ASN A 623 -28.97 -7.32 -12.89
N PHE A 624 -29.64 -7.51 -14.03
CA PHE A 624 -31.06 -7.90 -14.10
C PHE A 624 -31.26 -9.42 -14.04
N ASP A 625 -30.19 -10.23 -14.04
CA ASP A 625 -30.22 -11.70 -13.89
C ASP A 625 -31.21 -12.43 -14.82
N GLU A 626 -31.47 -11.86 -15.99
CA GLU A 626 -32.39 -12.43 -16.97
C GLU A 626 -31.70 -13.57 -17.74
N ASN A 627 -32.39 -14.69 -17.95
CA ASN A 627 -31.95 -15.82 -18.78
C ASN A 627 -30.64 -16.51 -18.29
N ILE A 628 -30.53 -16.79 -16.99
CA ILE A 628 -29.44 -17.60 -16.42
C ILE A 628 -29.88 -19.07 -16.39
N GLU A 629 -29.14 -19.94 -17.06
CA GLU A 629 -29.42 -21.38 -17.08
C GLU A 629 -29.13 -22.05 -15.72
N ALA A 630 -29.93 -23.08 -15.39
CA ALA A 630 -29.67 -23.89 -14.21
C ALA A 630 -28.39 -24.72 -14.42
N VAL A 631 -27.50 -24.68 -13.44
CA VAL A 631 -26.29 -25.52 -13.43
C VAL A 631 -26.48 -26.59 -12.37
N HIS A 632 -26.37 -27.85 -12.75
CA HIS A 632 -26.30 -28.97 -11.83
C HIS A 632 -24.82 -29.32 -11.61
N ASP A 633 -24.18 -28.62 -10.67
CA ASP A 633 -22.82 -28.93 -10.20
C ASP A 633 -22.92 -29.52 -8.80
N GLN A 634 -22.65 -30.83 -8.69
CA GLN A 634 -22.73 -31.56 -7.42
C GLN A 634 -21.70 -31.06 -6.40
N THR A 635 -20.54 -30.58 -6.86
CA THR A 635 -19.51 -30.01 -5.97
C THR A 635 -20.04 -28.73 -5.36
N TYR A 636 -20.60 -27.84 -6.18
CA TYR A 636 -21.22 -26.60 -5.72
C TYR A 636 -22.36 -26.86 -4.72
N GLU A 637 -23.26 -27.80 -5.01
CA GLU A 637 -24.37 -28.11 -4.08
C GLU A 637 -23.87 -28.67 -2.74
N ASN A 638 -22.80 -29.48 -2.74
CA ASN A 638 -22.20 -30.03 -1.52
C ASN A 638 -21.46 -28.95 -0.69
N GLU A 639 -21.01 -27.86 -1.31
CA GLU A 639 -20.36 -26.75 -0.61
C GLU A 639 -21.39 -25.86 0.12
N ILE A 640 -22.68 -25.89 -0.25
CA ILE A 640 -23.72 -25.05 0.36
C ILE A 640 -24.09 -25.56 1.74
N ILE A 641 -23.86 -24.73 2.74
CA ILE A 641 -24.19 -25.02 4.15
C ILE A 641 -25.48 -24.34 4.62
N GLY A 642 -25.97 -23.33 3.90
CA GLY A 642 -27.23 -22.67 4.22
C GLY A 642 -27.71 -21.72 3.12
N LYS A 643 -29.04 -21.59 3.00
CA LYS A 643 -29.71 -20.69 2.06
C LYS A 643 -30.60 -19.73 2.86
N ILE A 644 -30.43 -18.43 2.63
CA ILE A 644 -31.26 -17.37 3.20
C ILE A 644 -32.14 -16.82 2.09
N GLU A 645 -33.45 -16.94 2.28
CA GLU A 645 -34.49 -16.36 1.43
C GLU A 645 -34.97 -15.00 1.95
#